data_AF-A0A1G4S8F0-F1
#
_entry.id   AF-A0A1G4S8F0-F1
#
_cell.length_a   1.000
_cell.length_b   1.000
_cell.length_c   1.000
_cell.angle_alpha   90.00
_cell.angle_beta   90.00
_cell.angle_gamma   90.00
#
_symmetry.space_group_name_H-M   'P 1'
#
loop_
_entity.id
_entity.type
_entity.pdbx_description
1 polymer ?
#
loop_
_entity_poly.entity_id
_entity_poly.type
_entity_poly.pdbx_seq_one_letter_code
_entity_poly.pdbx_strand_id
1 'polypeptide(L)'
;MNREQIVAKNSFIFTVGRIAAQIAGFLLLPLYSDLLAPEDYGTADLINTLVFLLLPFVGFQLDTALFRFTVENRNDQDKQKELLSTVTVINLLQILVYVAVYFAVRPLITLAYKDFLLLNVILIIPVNTLLQFIRGLGHNIMYSSSVFITSATGLIINVILVAGLRWGVTGIIVGSAASQFITLLYLIIAARLWRFLSINRFSKDSAKILLKYSVPLIPNQLAWWVMGISDRLVISGTIGIAANGIYSLANKFSSIYTSVSDSINLSWMESASVHINADDRKEYLSGMISHLFVLFSSACFSFITLIPYAFILINNNYSDSFMQIPILLLAVLCQAVAGIYSSVLIALKKTRGIAITSIIAAIINIVIDIVLVRRFGIYAGSISTLIAFMILAILRVLLVRKILNISPSLKQIIPVTLWGIIVMCCFYLKNPYINALSALVTFSIAIIVNRKIIGLIVTFIRNKMFDSNHNKRRQMIYGKMRHYDGAANIIFNNENVERKNLDKLITYKDESWNYIRDLRKYQEYLMRGKHPDWEDNICISSKYSINGDIITVDAPATNNNWLCFYINEQLPDSYEISYDICLHTEITEVQLAFNYVDLGNRYRFMIKDNRTCLFETVYEGYFLDPYIQVPYKLSLDRNHRICVRVIYNIYEMYVDGERILAVEENGKRSVDGDRACIILWNETDSVGIDCEISNIRIRGI
;
A
#
# COMPACT_ATOMS: atom_id res chain seq x y z
N MET A 1 9.73 -1.46 -7.33
CA MET A 1 9.69 -0.28 -6.43
C MET A 1 10.96 -0.27 -5.59
N ASN A 2 11.57 0.90 -5.38
CA ASN A 2 12.71 1.02 -4.45
C ASN A 2 12.23 0.78 -2.99
N ARG A 3 13.08 0.26 -2.10
CA ARG A 3 12.75 -0.05 -0.69
C ARG A 3 12.19 1.16 0.05
N GLU A 4 12.72 2.35 -0.21
CA GLU A 4 12.22 3.61 0.35
C GLU A 4 10.79 3.94 -0.12
N GLN A 5 10.47 3.65 -1.39
CA GLN A 5 9.12 3.84 -1.94
C GLN A 5 8.11 2.91 -1.26
N ILE A 6 8.52 1.68 -0.94
CA ILE A 6 7.66 0.73 -0.22
C ILE A 6 7.35 1.27 1.18
N VAL A 7 8.37 1.75 1.90
CA VAL A 7 8.18 2.34 3.24
C VAL A 7 7.27 3.56 3.17
N ALA A 8 7.50 4.47 2.22
CA ALA A 8 6.68 5.67 2.04
C ALA A 8 5.22 5.32 1.70
N LYS A 9 5.00 4.39 0.77
CA LYS A 9 3.67 3.90 0.38
C LYS A 9 2.93 3.27 1.56
N ASN A 10 3.57 2.32 2.25
CA ASN A 10 2.94 1.62 3.37
C ASN A 10 2.67 2.58 4.53
N SER A 11 3.58 3.52 4.80
CA SER A 11 3.38 4.57 5.81
C SER A 11 2.16 5.42 5.47
N PHE A 12 2.00 5.85 4.21
CA PHE A 12 0.83 6.60 3.78
C PHE A 12 -0.47 5.79 3.97
N ILE A 13 -0.47 4.52 3.54
CA ILE A 13 -1.63 3.62 3.67
C ILE A 13 -2.01 3.38 5.14
N PHE A 14 -1.03 3.23 6.03
CA PHE A 14 -1.28 3.05 7.47
C PHE A 14 -1.75 4.35 8.13
N THR A 15 -1.08 5.47 7.85
CA THR A 15 -1.42 6.78 8.41
C THR A 15 -2.84 7.22 8.02
N VAL A 16 -3.22 7.10 6.74
CA VAL A 16 -4.58 7.45 6.29
C VAL A 16 -5.63 6.60 7.00
N GLY A 17 -5.42 5.28 7.10
CA GLY A 17 -6.36 4.40 7.81
C GLY A 17 -6.50 4.76 9.30
N ARG A 18 -5.39 5.09 9.96
CA ARG A 18 -5.36 5.41 11.40
C ARG A 18 -5.93 6.80 11.72
N ILE A 19 -5.62 7.81 10.90
CA ILE A 19 -6.19 9.16 11.05
C ILE A 19 -7.71 9.11 10.81
N ALA A 20 -8.17 8.38 9.80
CA ALA A 20 -9.61 8.22 9.55
C ALA A 20 -10.32 7.61 10.76
N ALA A 21 -9.72 6.59 11.39
CA ALA A 21 -10.23 6.00 12.63
C ALA A 21 -10.26 7.00 13.81
N GLN A 22 -9.25 7.85 13.94
CA GLN A 22 -9.21 8.88 15.00
C GLN A 22 -10.23 9.99 14.79
N ILE A 23 -10.41 10.44 13.55
CA ILE A 23 -11.45 11.41 13.21
C ILE A 23 -12.82 10.82 13.55
N ALA A 24 -13.07 9.55 13.20
CA ALA A 24 -14.28 8.85 13.60
C ALA A 24 -14.48 8.85 15.13
N GLY A 25 -13.43 8.54 15.91
CA GLY A 25 -13.48 8.61 17.37
C GLY A 25 -13.76 10.02 17.92
N PHE A 26 -13.18 11.06 17.31
CA PHE A 26 -13.41 12.45 17.69
C PHE A 26 -14.85 12.89 17.39
N LEU A 27 -15.42 12.46 16.26
CA LEU A 27 -16.80 12.75 15.89
C LEU A 27 -17.83 12.10 16.83
N LEU A 28 -17.45 11.01 17.51
CA LEU A 28 -18.29 10.39 18.54
C LEU A 28 -18.29 11.16 19.86
N LEU A 29 -17.32 12.04 20.10
CA LEU A 29 -17.19 12.73 21.39
C LEU A 29 -18.38 13.68 21.69
N PRO A 30 -18.81 14.58 20.76
CA PRO A 30 -20.01 15.39 21.00
C PRO A 30 -21.26 14.54 21.23
N LEU A 31 -21.38 13.43 20.49
CA LEU A 31 -22.50 12.51 20.64
C LEU A 31 -22.56 11.90 22.05
N TYR A 32 -21.41 11.47 22.57
CA TYR A 32 -21.32 10.90 23.91
C TYR A 32 -21.54 11.94 25.00
N SER A 33 -20.98 13.15 24.86
CA SER A 33 -21.17 14.21 25.87
C SER A 33 -22.61 14.70 25.97
N ASP A 34 -23.37 14.66 24.87
CA ASP A 34 -24.76 15.13 24.85
C ASP A 34 -25.75 14.06 25.33
N LEU A 35 -25.41 12.78 25.18
CA LEU A 35 -26.34 11.66 25.41
C LEU A 35 -26.02 10.79 26.62
N LEU A 36 -24.82 10.88 27.19
CA LEU A 36 -24.38 10.05 28.32
C LEU A 36 -24.04 10.88 29.53
N ALA A 37 -24.29 10.31 30.72
CA ALA A 37 -23.77 10.87 31.95
C ALA A 37 -22.22 10.77 31.99
N PRO A 38 -21.52 11.71 32.63
CA PRO A 38 -20.07 11.64 32.77
C PRO A 38 -19.57 10.34 33.43
N GLU A 39 -20.31 9.80 34.41
CA GLU A 39 -19.99 8.57 35.13
C GLU A 39 -20.06 7.33 34.21
N ASP A 40 -21.03 7.35 33.30
CA ASP A 40 -21.28 6.31 32.31
C ASP A 40 -20.13 6.25 31.29
N TYR A 41 -19.72 7.41 30.77
CA TYR A 41 -18.55 7.52 29.89
C TYR A 41 -17.25 7.09 30.60
N GLY A 42 -17.06 7.51 31.86
CA GLY A 42 -15.92 7.10 32.68
C GLY A 42 -15.85 5.59 32.90
N THR A 43 -17.01 4.93 33.05
CA THR A 43 -17.09 3.46 33.15
C THR A 43 -16.64 2.77 31.86
N ALA A 44 -17.05 3.28 30.69
CA ALA A 44 -16.62 2.74 29.40
C ALA A 44 -15.10 2.91 29.18
N ASP A 45 -14.53 4.07 29.54
CA ASP A 45 -13.09 4.33 29.43
C ASP A 45 -12.27 3.41 30.35
N LEU A 46 -12.74 3.19 31.58
CA LEU A 46 -12.10 2.28 32.54
C LEU A 46 -12.08 0.83 32.02
N ILE A 47 -13.18 0.35 31.45
CA ILE A 47 -13.26 -0.99 30.87
C ILE A 47 -12.25 -1.13 29.73
N ASN A 48 -12.18 -0.15 28.82
CA ASN A 48 -11.20 -0.17 27.72
C ASN A 48 -9.76 -0.16 28.25
N THR A 49 -9.48 0.64 29.28
CA THR A 49 -8.17 0.70 29.93
C THR A 49 -7.76 -0.65 30.51
N LEU A 50 -8.68 -1.34 31.18
CA LEU A 50 -8.44 -2.68 31.74
C LEU A 50 -8.29 -3.74 30.66
N VAL A 51 -9.05 -3.67 29.57
CA VAL A 51 -8.88 -4.54 28.40
C VAL A 51 -7.46 -4.40 27.86
N PHE A 52 -6.96 -3.18 27.62
CA PHE A 52 -5.59 -2.95 27.16
C PHE A 52 -4.51 -3.49 28.11
N LEU A 53 -4.76 -3.43 29.42
CA LEU A 53 -3.87 -3.99 30.43
C LEU A 53 -3.84 -5.53 30.41
N LEU A 54 -4.96 -6.18 30.09
CA LEU A 54 -5.09 -7.65 30.10
C LEU A 54 -4.55 -8.32 28.83
N LEU A 55 -4.63 -7.64 27.67
CA LEU A 55 -4.21 -8.22 26.39
C LEU A 55 -2.79 -8.83 26.38
N PRO A 56 -1.75 -8.21 26.99
CA PRO A 56 -0.41 -8.78 27.02
C PRO A 56 -0.32 -10.06 27.85
N PHE A 57 -1.11 -10.17 28.91
CA PHE A 57 -1.14 -11.35 29.77
C PHE A 57 -1.95 -12.49 29.17
N VAL A 58 -3.04 -12.20 28.46
CA VAL A 58 -3.84 -13.26 27.86
C VAL A 58 -3.25 -13.68 26.51
N GLY A 59 -2.91 -12.75 25.63
CA GLY A 59 -2.42 -13.07 24.28
C GLY A 59 -0.90 -13.32 24.17
N PHE A 60 -0.13 -13.14 25.25
CA PHE A 60 1.34 -13.29 25.31
C PHE A 60 2.14 -12.56 24.22
N GLN A 61 1.55 -11.59 23.52
CA GLN A 61 2.11 -10.95 22.32
C GLN A 61 2.47 -11.91 21.17
N LEU A 62 1.73 -13.02 21.05
CA LEU A 62 1.91 -13.98 19.97
C LEU A 62 1.63 -13.39 18.59
N ASP A 63 0.80 -12.36 18.51
CA ASP A 63 0.51 -11.61 17.30
C ASP A 63 1.79 -10.95 16.73
N THR A 64 2.64 -10.39 17.59
CA THR A 64 3.92 -9.78 17.19
C THR A 64 4.93 -10.83 16.73
N ALA A 65 4.99 -11.99 17.39
CA ALA A 65 5.81 -13.11 16.94
C ALA A 65 5.31 -13.64 15.59
N LEU A 66 3.99 -13.86 15.45
CA LEU A 66 3.37 -14.32 14.21
C LEU A 66 3.73 -13.41 13.06
N PHE A 67 3.58 -12.09 13.22
CA PHE A 67 4.05 -11.13 12.23
C PHE A 67 5.52 -11.36 11.85
N ARG A 68 6.42 -11.41 12.84
CA ARG A 68 7.87 -11.49 12.59
C ARG A 68 8.27 -12.77 11.85
N PHE A 69 7.72 -13.93 12.25
CA PHE A 69 8.05 -15.22 11.65
C PHE A 69 7.30 -15.47 10.33
N THR A 70 6.11 -14.90 10.14
CA THR A 70 5.44 -14.92 8.83
C THR A 70 6.20 -14.07 7.81
N VAL A 71 6.75 -12.90 8.20
CA VAL A 71 7.60 -12.08 7.32
C VAL A 71 8.82 -12.88 6.82
N GLU A 72 9.47 -13.62 7.72
CA GLU A 72 10.64 -14.45 7.40
C GLU A 72 10.31 -15.62 6.46
N ASN A 73 9.07 -16.13 6.54
CA ASN A 73 8.59 -17.26 5.75
C ASN A 73 7.51 -16.84 4.73
N ARG A 74 7.60 -15.63 4.17
CA ARG A 74 6.62 -15.08 3.21
C ARG A 74 6.43 -15.92 1.96
N ASN A 75 7.45 -16.69 1.58
CA ASN A 75 7.42 -17.54 0.38
C ASN A 75 7.15 -19.02 0.69
N ASP A 76 7.01 -19.40 1.96
CA ASP A 76 6.75 -20.78 2.40
C ASP A 76 5.33 -20.92 2.95
N GLN A 77 4.41 -21.40 2.10
CA GLN A 77 3.01 -21.55 2.46
C GLN A 77 2.76 -22.61 3.54
N ASP A 78 3.55 -23.67 3.59
CA ASP A 78 3.39 -24.72 4.60
C ASP A 78 3.84 -24.21 5.97
N LYS A 79 4.94 -23.46 6.02
CA LYS A 79 5.35 -22.80 7.26
C LYS A 79 4.34 -21.74 7.71
N GLN A 80 3.74 -20.99 6.78
CA GLN A 80 2.66 -20.05 7.12
C GLN A 80 1.45 -20.74 7.77
N LYS A 81 1.03 -21.89 7.21
CA LYS A 81 -0.04 -22.73 7.77
C LYS A 81 0.31 -23.21 9.17
N GLU A 82 1.52 -23.72 9.35
CA GLU A 82 2.03 -24.19 10.64
C GLU A 82 2.03 -23.07 11.69
N LEU A 83 2.55 -21.89 11.34
CA LEU A 83 2.64 -20.73 12.24
C LEU A 83 1.25 -20.23 12.66
N LEU A 84 0.34 -19.99 11.71
CA LEU A 84 -1.01 -19.50 12.03
C LEU A 84 -1.79 -20.52 12.85
N SER A 85 -1.73 -21.80 12.48
CA SER A 85 -2.44 -22.86 13.20
C SER A 85 -1.89 -23.02 14.63
N THR A 86 -0.57 -22.96 14.79
CA THR A 86 0.08 -23.03 16.10
C THR A 86 -0.34 -21.86 17.00
N VAL A 87 -0.30 -20.62 16.50
CA VAL A 87 -0.73 -19.45 17.27
C VAL A 87 -2.22 -19.51 17.61
N THR A 88 -3.06 -19.94 16.67
CA THR A 88 -4.50 -20.07 16.90
C THR A 88 -4.82 -21.07 18.01
N VAL A 89 -4.16 -22.23 18.03
CA VAL A 89 -4.32 -23.22 19.12
C VAL A 89 -3.87 -22.64 20.46
N ILE A 90 -2.73 -21.94 20.51
CA ILE A 90 -2.25 -21.34 21.77
C ILE A 90 -3.22 -20.25 22.25
N ASN A 91 -3.71 -19.40 21.36
CA ASN A 91 -4.69 -18.36 21.69
C ASN A 91 -5.99 -18.97 22.25
N LEU A 92 -6.49 -20.07 21.67
CA LEU A 92 -7.68 -20.75 22.17
C LEU A 92 -7.46 -21.30 23.59
N LEU A 93 -6.30 -21.89 23.85
CA LEU A 93 -5.93 -22.36 25.20
C LEU A 93 -5.82 -21.19 26.20
N GLN A 94 -5.21 -20.08 25.80
CA GLN A 94 -5.12 -18.88 26.63
C GLN A 94 -6.48 -18.26 26.93
N ILE A 95 -7.36 -18.21 25.93
CA ILE A 95 -8.74 -17.75 26.10
C ILE A 95 -9.48 -18.66 27.08
N LEU A 96 -9.32 -19.98 26.98
CA LEU A 96 -9.93 -20.93 27.92
C LEU A 96 -9.44 -20.70 29.36
N VAL A 97 -8.12 -20.54 29.55
CA VAL A 97 -7.52 -20.20 30.85
C VAL A 97 -8.05 -18.88 31.38
N TYR A 98 -8.13 -17.85 30.52
CA TYR A 98 -8.67 -16.55 30.89
C TYR A 98 -10.14 -16.62 31.32
N VAL A 99 -10.98 -17.37 30.58
CA VAL A 99 -12.39 -17.61 30.95
C VAL A 99 -12.48 -18.30 32.30
N ALA A 100 -11.67 -19.33 32.55
CA ALA A 100 -11.66 -20.04 33.84
C ALA A 100 -11.24 -19.12 35.00
N VAL A 101 -10.16 -18.35 34.83
CA VAL A 101 -9.70 -17.37 35.82
C VAL A 101 -10.74 -16.28 36.05
N TYR A 102 -11.38 -15.80 34.98
CA TYR A 102 -12.43 -14.80 35.07
C TYR A 102 -13.58 -15.30 35.95
N PHE A 103 -14.12 -16.49 35.71
CA PHE A 103 -15.21 -17.03 36.53
C PHE A 103 -14.82 -17.28 37.98
N ALA A 104 -13.56 -17.65 38.24
CA ALA A 104 -13.04 -17.80 39.61
C ALA A 104 -12.97 -16.47 40.36
N VAL A 105 -12.56 -15.38 39.70
CA VAL A 105 -12.36 -14.06 40.33
C VAL A 105 -13.62 -13.18 40.22
N ARG A 106 -14.57 -13.49 39.33
CA ARG A 106 -15.81 -12.74 39.09
C ARG A 106 -16.55 -12.29 40.35
N PRO A 107 -16.70 -13.11 41.42
CA PRO A 107 -17.36 -12.68 42.66
C PRO A 107 -16.64 -11.55 43.39
N LEU A 108 -15.31 -11.46 43.25
CA LEU A 108 -14.47 -10.45 43.89
C LEU A 108 -14.46 -9.12 43.12
N ILE A 109 -14.92 -9.11 41.87
CA ILE A 109 -14.94 -7.92 41.01
C ILE A 109 -16.27 -7.18 41.22
N THR A 110 -16.19 -5.97 41.80
CA THR A 110 -17.35 -5.08 42.03
C THR A 110 -17.61 -4.11 40.87
N LEU A 111 -16.80 -4.19 39.80
CA LEU A 111 -16.89 -3.30 38.64
C LEU A 111 -18.20 -3.49 37.86
N ALA A 112 -18.88 -2.38 37.55
CA ALA A 112 -20.02 -2.38 36.65
C ALA A 112 -19.61 -2.87 35.25
N TYR A 113 -20.49 -3.61 34.56
CA TYR A 113 -20.22 -4.14 33.21
C TYR A 113 -18.98 -5.07 33.11
N LYS A 114 -18.55 -5.68 34.23
CA LYS A 114 -17.40 -6.61 34.27
C LYS A 114 -17.47 -7.79 33.30
N ASP A 115 -18.66 -8.27 32.94
CA ASP A 115 -18.82 -9.39 32.00
C ASP A 115 -18.43 -8.98 30.56
N PHE A 116 -18.43 -7.69 30.25
CA PHE A 116 -17.98 -7.18 28.95
C PHE A 116 -16.46 -7.12 28.80
N LEU A 117 -15.73 -7.03 29.91
CA LEU A 117 -14.27 -7.16 29.92
C LEU A 117 -13.86 -8.57 29.46
N LEU A 118 -14.63 -9.60 29.83
CA LEU A 118 -14.45 -10.95 29.32
C LEU A 118 -14.66 -10.98 27.79
N LEU A 119 -15.81 -10.49 27.31
CA LEU A 119 -16.18 -10.52 25.89
C LEU A 119 -15.17 -9.79 25.00
N ASN A 120 -14.75 -8.58 25.37
CA ASN A 120 -13.83 -7.78 24.56
C ASN A 120 -12.46 -8.45 24.44
N VAL A 121 -11.90 -8.98 25.54
CA VAL A 121 -10.60 -9.66 25.49
C VAL A 121 -10.66 -10.90 24.58
N ILE A 122 -11.75 -11.68 24.64
CA ILE A 122 -11.94 -12.86 23.78
C ILE A 122 -11.96 -12.49 22.29
N LEU A 123 -12.57 -11.36 21.92
CA LEU A 123 -12.70 -10.93 20.52
C LEU A 123 -11.43 -10.25 19.98
N ILE A 124 -10.73 -9.46 20.79
CA ILE A 124 -9.53 -8.73 20.34
C ILE A 124 -8.39 -9.66 19.98
N ILE A 125 -8.15 -10.73 20.76
CA ILE A 125 -7.01 -11.64 20.55
C ILE A 125 -6.98 -12.25 19.15
N PRO A 126 -8.06 -12.90 18.65
CA PRO A 126 -8.07 -13.43 17.29
C PRO A 126 -8.00 -12.32 16.25
N VAL A 127 -8.69 -11.18 16.44
CA VAL A 127 -8.62 -10.04 15.51
C VAL A 127 -7.18 -9.54 15.34
N ASN A 128 -6.47 -9.28 16.44
CA ASN A 128 -5.07 -8.84 16.42
C ASN A 128 -4.18 -9.88 15.75
N THR A 129 -4.36 -11.16 16.07
CA THR A 129 -3.59 -12.25 15.48
C THR A 129 -3.73 -12.28 13.95
N LEU A 130 -4.96 -12.18 13.45
CA LEU A 130 -5.24 -12.22 12.02
C LEU A 130 -4.77 -10.96 11.28
N LEU A 131 -4.93 -9.78 11.89
CA LEU A 131 -4.36 -8.54 11.38
C LEU A 131 -2.84 -8.65 11.23
N GLN A 132 -2.15 -9.15 12.27
CA GLN A 132 -0.71 -9.33 12.24
C GLN A 132 -0.26 -10.39 11.23
N PHE A 133 -1.03 -11.46 11.05
CA PHE A 133 -0.75 -12.49 10.05
C PHE A 133 -0.84 -11.92 8.62
N ILE A 134 -1.92 -11.22 8.29
CA ILE A 134 -2.14 -10.60 6.98
C ILE A 134 -1.08 -9.55 6.66
N ARG A 135 -0.70 -8.74 7.65
CA ARG A 135 0.45 -7.82 7.54
C ARG A 135 1.75 -8.59 7.35
N GLY A 136 1.91 -9.72 8.03
CA GLY A 136 3.02 -10.64 7.89
C GLY A 136 3.17 -11.15 6.46
N LEU A 137 2.06 -11.43 5.76
CA LEU A 137 2.02 -11.80 4.34
C LEU A 137 2.30 -10.65 3.38
N GLY A 138 2.34 -9.39 3.85
CA GLY A 138 2.52 -8.20 3.02
C GLY A 138 1.22 -7.65 2.41
N HIS A 139 0.05 -8.15 2.81
CA HIS A 139 -1.26 -7.67 2.37
C HIS A 139 -1.67 -6.38 3.11
N ASN A 140 -0.87 -5.33 2.98
CA ASN A 140 -1.00 -4.09 3.78
C ASN A 140 -2.28 -3.30 3.50
N ILE A 141 -2.83 -3.37 2.27
CA ILE A 141 -4.12 -2.76 1.94
C ILE A 141 -5.24 -3.45 2.72
N MET A 142 -5.23 -4.78 2.77
CA MET A 142 -6.21 -5.56 3.53
C MET A 142 -6.12 -5.25 5.03
N TYR A 143 -4.91 -5.21 5.58
CA TYR A 143 -4.67 -4.77 6.96
C TYR A 143 -5.31 -3.40 7.24
N SER A 144 -4.97 -2.36 6.45
CA SER A 144 -5.53 -1.02 6.63
C SER A 144 -7.04 -0.98 6.46
N SER A 145 -7.58 -1.70 5.47
CA SER A 145 -9.03 -1.76 5.26
C SER A 145 -9.75 -2.43 6.42
N SER A 146 -9.14 -3.41 7.08
CA SER A 146 -9.72 -4.08 8.26
C SER A 146 -9.77 -3.16 9.48
N VAL A 147 -8.71 -2.37 9.69
CA VAL A 147 -8.67 -1.35 10.75
C VAL A 147 -9.72 -0.27 10.48
N PHE A 148 -9.85 0.15 9.22
CA PHE A 148 -10.90 1.09 8.80
C PHE A 148 -12.30 0.51 9.01
N ILE A 149 -12.55 -0.74 8.61
CA ILE A 149 -13.83 -1.44 8.81
C ILE A 149 -14.18 -1.50 10.30
N THR A 150 -13.23 -1.88 11.16
CA THR A 150 -13.45 -1.90 12.62
C THR A 150 -13.89 -0.53 13.13
N SER A 151 -13.22 0.53 12.69
CA SER A 151 -13.48 1.89 13.16
C SER A 151 -14.81 2.43 12.62
N ALA A 152 -15.10 2.20 11.33
CA ALA A 152 -16.32 2.65 10.68
C ALA A 152 -17.55 1.90 11.20
N THR A 153 -17.48 0.57 11.34
CA THR A 153 -18.56 -0.22 11.92
C THR A 153 -18.76 0.11 13.40
N GLY A 154 -17.67 0.31 14.16
CA GLY A 154 -17.72 0.79 15.53
C GLY A 154 -18.46 2.13 15.64
N LEU A 155 -18.11 3.10 14.80
CA LEU A 155 -18.81 4.39 14.76
C LEU A 155 -20.29 4.22 14.43
N ILE A 156 -20.63 3.52 13.35
CA ILE A 156 -22.02 3.36 12.89
C ILE A 156 -22.85 2.66 13.96
N ILE A 157 -22.36 1.55 14.52
CA ILE A 157 -23.07 0.79 15.54
C ILE A 157 -23.18 1.59 16.83
N ASN A 158 -22.12 2.29 17.26
CA ASN A 158 -22.19 3.16 18.44
C ASN A 158 -23.24 4.27 18.27
N VAL A 159 -23.32 4.92 17.10
CA VAL A 159 -24.36 5.91 16.81
C VAL A 159 -25.75 5.29 16.89
N ILE A 160 -25.96 4.14 16.28
CA ILE A 160 -27.27 3.44 16.29
C ILE A 160 -27.66 3.06 17.73
N LEU A 161 -26.75 2.42 18.49
CA LEU A 161 -27.07 1.92 19.82
C LEU A 161 -27.17 3.03 20.87
N VAL A 162 -26.31 4.04 20.82
CA VAL A 162 -26.27 5.12 21.81
C VAL A 162 -27.29 6.21 21.48
N ALA A 163 -27.40 6.65 20.22
CA ALA A 163 -28.30 7.74 19.85
C ALA A 163 -29.68 7.25 19.41
N GLY A 164 -29.73 6.19 18.61
CA GLY A 164 -30.98 5.62 18.11
C GLY A 164 -31.74 4.84 19.16
N LEU A 165 -31.10 3.81 19.75
CA LEU A 165 -31.72 2.92 20.73
C LEU A 165 -31.57 3.38 22.19
N ARG A 166 -30.73 4.38 22.45
CA ARG A 166 -30.47 4.93 23.80
C ARG A 166 -30.03 3.89 24.81
N TRP A 167 -29.19 2.93 24.41
CA TRP A 167 -28.65 1.87 25.28
C TRP A 167 -27.56 2.35 26.26
N GLY A 168 -27.27 3.65 26.29
CA GLY A 168 -26.29 4.22 27.20
C GLY A 168 -24.89 3.61 26.99
N VAL A 169 -24.20 3.34 28.11
CA VAL A 169 -22.88 2.67 28.15
C VAL A 169 -22.90 1.31 27.47
N THR A 170 -23.98 0.55 27.64
CA THR A 170 -24.15 -0.76 27.00
C THR A 170 -24.04 -0.64 25.48
N GLY A 171 -24.54 0.46 24.90
CA GLY A 171 -24.42 0.74 23.48
C GLY A 171 -22.96 0.89 23.01
N ILE A 172 -22.12 1.62 23.77
CA ILE A 172 -20.69 1.77 23.45
C ILE A 172 -19.98 0.42 23.50
N ILE A 173 -20.24 -0.35 24.55
CA ILE A 173 -19.52 -1.59 24.80
C ILE A 173 -19.94 -2.69 23.80
N VAL A 174 -21.25 -2.85 23.58
CA VAL A 174 -21.77 -3.79 22.58
C VAL A 174 -21.33 -3.38 21.18
N GLY A 175 -21.35 -2.09 20.85
CA GLY A 175 -20.88 -1.61 19.56
C GLY A 175 -19.40 -1.88 19.31
N SER A 176 -18.57 -1.76 20.36
CA SER A 176 -17.15 -2.13 20.31
C SER A 176 -16.97 -3.63 20.04
N ALA A 177 -17.66 -4.50 20.78
CA ALA A 177 -17.61 -5.95 20.58
C ALA A 177 -18.13 -6.36 19.20
N ALA A 178 -19.25 -5.79 18.76
CA ALA A 178 -19.85 -6.06 17.45
C ALA A 178 -18.91 -5.65 16.30
N SER A 179 -18.26 -4.49 16.41
CA SER A 179 -17.29 -4.03 15.40
C SER A 179 -16.11 -4.99 15.26
N GLN A 180 -15.59 -5.50 16.37
CA GLN A 180 -14.50 -6.49 16.35
C GLN A 180 -14.95 -7.82 15.74
N PHE A 181 -16.17 -8.26 16.08
CA PHE A 181 -16.74 -9.48 15.50
C PHE A 181 -16.95 -9.36 13.98
N ILE A 182 -17.45 -8.21 13.50
CA ILE A 182 -17.59 -7.94 12.06
C ILE A 182 -16.22 -7.96 11.37
N THR A 183 -15.21 -7.32 11.96
CA THR A 183 -13.85 -7.35 11.43
C THR A 183 -13.28 -8.77 11.40
N LEU A 184 -13.51 -9.57 12.45
CA LEU A 184 -13.09 -10.96 12.50
C LEU A 184 -13.69 -11.77 11.32
N LEU A 185 -14.99 -11.63 11.08
CA LEU A 185 -15.66 -12.27 9.95
C LEU A 185 -15.11 -11.79 8.61
N TYR A 186 -14.93 -10.49 8.44
CA TYR A 186 -14.32 -9.91 7.25
C TYR A 186 -12.94 -10.51 6.99
N LEU A 187 -12.09 -10.59 8.01
CA LEU A 187 -10.73 -11.16 7.90
C LEU A 187 -10.76 -12.63 7.48
N ILE A 188 -11.62 -13.43 8.09
CA ILE A 188 -11.79 -14.85 7.75
C ILE A 188 -12.18 -15.02 6.29
N ILE A 189 -13.19 -14.27 5.82
CA ILE A 189 -13.74 -14.36 4.47
C ILE A 189 -12.77 -13.81 3.43
N ALA A 190 -12.34 -12.55 3.60
CA ALA A 190 -11.58 -11.84 2.60
C ALA A 190 -10.17 -12.45 2.42
N ALA A 191 -9.51 -12.87 3.51
CA ALA A 191 -8.19 -13.51 3.43
C ALA A 191 -8.26 -15.03 3.21
N ARG A 192 -9.47 -15.60 3.10
CA ARG A 192 -9.72 -17.05 2.94
C ARG A 192 -8.94 -17.88 3.95
N LEU A 193 -8.98 -17.48 5.22
CA LEU A 193 -8.09 -17.99 6.28
C LEU A 193 -8.26 -19.50 6.54
N TRP A 194 -9.40 -20.08 6.18
CA TRP A 194 -9.60 -21.53 6.19
C TRP A 194 -8.57 -22.31 5.35
N ARG A 195 -7.91 -21.67 4.36
CA ARG A 195 -6.81 -22.27 3.61
C ARG A 195 -5.50 -22.34 4.40
N PHE A 196 -5.35 -21.49 5.42
CA PHE A 196 -4.15 -21.41 6.25
C PHE A 196 -4.30 -22.14 7.58
N LEU A 197 -5.54 -22.38 8.02
CA LEU A 197 -5.84 -23.05 9.29
C LEU A 197 -5.98 -24.56 9.10
N SER A 198 -5.16 -25.32 9.82
CA SER A 198 -5.28 -26.76 9.93
C SER A 198 -4.78 -27.21 11.30
N ILE A 199 -5.66 -27.81 12.10
CA ILE A 199 -5.33 -28.30 13.45
C ILE A 199 -4.16 -29.31 13.39
N ASN A 200 -4.10 -30.10 12.32
CA ASN A 200 -3.04 -31.09 12.10
C ASN A 200 -1.66 -30.47 11.80
N ARG A 201 -1.60 -29.15 11.55
CA ARG A 201 -0.35 -28.40 11.33
C ARG A 201 0.18 -27.73 12.60
N PHE A 202 -0.41 -27.99 13.77
CA PHE A 202 0.18 -27.55 15.04
C PHE A 202 1.59 -28.12 15.24
N SER A 203 2.54 -27.28 15.66
CA SER A 203 3.92 -27.68 15.89
C SER A 203 4.43 -27.19 17.23
N LYS A 204 4.88 -28.12 18.08
CA LYS A 204 5.49 -27.82 19.39
C LYS A 204 6.77 -27.01 19.24
N ASP A 205 7.54 -27.26 18.19
CA ASP A 205 8.78 -26.54 17.93
C ASP A 205 8.50 -25.08 17.55
N SER A 206 7.53 -24.85 16.66
CA SER A 206 7.07 -23.50 16.35
C SER A 206 6.48 -22.79 17.57
N ALA A 207 5.70 -23.48 18.41
CA ALA A 207 5.18 -22.92 19.65
C ALA A 207 6.31 -22.44 20.58
N LYS A 208 7.35 -23.25 20.77
CA LYS A 208 8.53 -22.90 21.58
C LYS A 208 9.27 -21.69 21.02
N ILE A 209 9.46 -21.63 19.70
CA ILE A 209 10.12 -20.51 19.03
C ILE A 209 9.31 -19.22 19.18
N LEU A 210 8.00 -19.29 18.95
CA LEU A 210 7.07 -18.15 19.05
C LEU A 210 6.99 -17.62 20.48
N LEU A 211 6.83 -18.49 21.49
CA LEU A 211 6.76 -18.10 22.90
C LEU A 211 8.07 -17.51 23.41
N LYS A 212 9.22 -18.10 23.03
CA LYS A 212 10.54 -17.56 23.39
C LYS A 212 10.77 -16.16 22.82
N TYR A 213 10.15 -15.83 21.69
CA TYR A 213 10.18 -14.49 21.11
C TYR A 213 9.20 -13.53 21.81
N SER A 214 7.95 -13.94 21.98
CA SER A 214 6.81 -13.08 22.36
C SER A 214 6.71 -12.82 23.87
N VAL A 215 6.87 -13.84 24.72
CA VAL A 215 6.73 -13.69 26.19
C VAL A 215 7.69 -12.63 26.76
N PRO A 216 8.98 -12.55 26.33
CA PRO A 216 9.86 -11.48 26.77
C PRO A 216 9.41 -10.08 26.37
N LEU A 217 8.47 -9.90 25.44
CA LEU A 217 7.92 -8.60 25.08
C LEU A 217 6.78 -8.15 26.02
N ILE A 218 6.18 -9.04 26.81
CA ILE A 218 5.10 -8.70 27.76
C ILE A 218 5.52 -7.53 28.67
N PRO A 219 6.70 -7.54 29.32
CA PRO A 219 7.12 -6.44 30.17
C PRO A 219 7.31 -5.11 29.40
N ASN A 220 7.64 -5.15 28.11
CA ASN A 220 7.69 -3.94 27.28
C ASN A 220 6.30 -3.28 27.21
N GLN A 221 5.24 -4.05 26.96
CA GLN A 221 3.90 -3.48 26.87
C GLN A 221 3.38 -2.96 28.21
N LEU A 222 3.71 -3.67 29.31
CA LEU A 222 3.38 -3.19 30.66
C LEU A 222 4.13 -1.90 31.00
N ALA A 223 5.41 -1.80 30.64
CA ALA A 223 6.18 -0.57 30.81
C ALA A 223 5.56 0.61 30.05
N TRP A 224 5.09 0.40 28.81
CA TRP A 224 4.36 1.43 28.05
C TRP A 224 3.06 1.84 28.71
N TRP A 225 2.28 0.87 29.24
CA TRP A 225 1.05 1.17 29.95
C TRP A 225 1.33 2.00 31.21
N VAL A 226 2.33 1.60 31.99
CA VAL A 226 2.80 2.33 33.17
C VAL A 226 3.16 3.76 32.81
N MET A 227 4.05 3.98 31.84
CA MET A 227 4.44 5.33 31.41
C MET A 227 3.27 6.15 30.86
N GLY A 228 2.24 5.52 30.32
CA GLY A 228 1.08 6.21 29.75
C GLY A 228 0.04 6.68 30.77
N ILE A 229 0.04 6.10 31.98
CA ILE A 229 -0.98 6.36 33.01
C ILE A 229 -0.38 6.89 34.33
N SER A 230 0.88 6.60 34.63
CA SER A 230 1.59 6.99 35.86
C SER A 230 1.41 8.47 36.18
N ASP A 231 1.75 9.34 35.23
CA ASP A 231 1.70 10.79 35.44
C ASP A 231 0.30 11.26 35.83
N ARG A 232 -0.74 10.69 35.21
CA ARG A 232 -2.13 11.04 35.50
C ARG A 232 -2.54 10.60 36.90
N LEU A 233 -2.08 9.42 37.33
CA LEU A 233 -2.35 8.89 38.67
C LEU A 233 -1.63 9.72 39.74
N VAL A 234 -0.37 10.05 39.52
CA VAL A 234 0.43 10.85 40.44
C VAL A 234 -0.16 12.25 40.56
N ILE A 235 -0.39 12.96 39.44
CA ILE A 235 -0.97 14.31 39.44
C ILE A 235 -2.37 14.32 40.10
N SER A 236 -3.23 13.35 39.77
CA SER A 236 -4.57 13.27 40.36
C SER A 236 -4.52 13.01 41.86
N GLY A 237 -3.62 12.15 42.31
CA GLY A 237 -3.47 11.77 43.73
C GLY A 237 -2.78 12.83 44.58
N THR A 238 -1.90 13.67 44.01
CA THR A 238 -1.12 14.65 44.78
C THR A 238 -1.58 16.10 44.62
N ILE A 239 -2.00 16.50 43.41
CA ILE A 239 -2.41 17.88 43.11
C ILE A 239 -3.93 17.97 43.01
N GLY A 240 -4.56 16.99 42.36
CA GLY A 240 -6.01 16.88 42.24
C GLY A 240 -6.48 16.66 40.80
N ILE A 241 -7.75 16.28 40.67
CA ILE A 241 -8.37 15.87 39.41
C ILE A 241 -8.38 17.01 38.38
N ALA A 242 -8.59 18.27 38.81
CA ALA A 242 -8.58 19.43 37.92
C ALA A 242 -7.21 19.65 37.25
N ALA A 243 -6.11 19.50 38.00
CA ALA A 243 -4.75 19.61 37.47
C ALA A 243 -4.44 18.49 36.46
N ASN A 244 -4.95 17.27 36.71
CA ASN A 244 -4.88 16.18 35.75
C ASN A 244 -5.67 16.48 34.46
N GLY A 245 -6.78 17.23 34.55
CA GLY A 245 -7.53 17.70 33.38
C GLY A 245 -6.69 18.59 32.46
N ILE A 246 -5.93 19.53 33.04
CA ILE A 246 -4.96 20.39 32.32
C ILE A 246 -3.88 19.53 31.67
N TYR A 247 -3.25 18.63 32.42
CA TYR A 247 -2.22 17.73 31.90
C TYR A 247 -2.74 16.82 30.77
N SER A 248 -3.96 16.31 30.92
CA SER A 248 -4.60 15.43 29.95
C SER A 248 -4.91 16.16 28.65
N LEU A 249 -5.28 17.45 28.70
CA LEU A 249 -5.46 18.26 27.49
C LEU A 249 -4.15 18.40 26.72
N ALA A 250 -3.05 18.70 27.42
CA ALA A 250 -1.74 18.80 26.78
C ALA A 250 -1.33 17.47 26.10
N ASN A 251 -1.62 16.33 26.75
CA ASN A 251 -1.36 15.01 26.19
C ASN A 251 -2.14 14.71 24.90
N LYS A 252 -3.33 15.29 24.69
CA LYS A 252 -4.08 15.12 23.44
C LYS A 252 -3.28 15.59 22.21
N PHE A 253 -2.55 16.70 22.32
CA PHE A 253 -1.68 17.19 21.25
C PHE A 253 -0.53 16.22 20.95
N SER A 254 0.15 15.74 22.00
CA SER A 254 1.25 14.78 21.83
C SER A 254 0.76 13.45 21.24
N SER A 255 -0.46 13.02 21.57
CA SER A 255 -1.05 11.78 21.06
C SER A 255 -1.27 11.81 19.55
N ILE A 256 -1.60 12.97 18.96
CA ILE A 256 -1.71 13.15 17.51
C ILE A 256 -0.36 12.83 16.84
N TYR A 257 0.74 13.36 17.40
CA TYR A 257 2.08 13.11 16.91
C TYR A 257 2.47 11.62 17.05
N THR A 258 2.23 11.02 18.23
CA THR A 258 2.49 9.58 18.46
C THR A 258 1.75 8.72 17.45
N SER A 259 0.50 9.07 17.13
CA SER A 259 -0.33 8.28 16.21
C SER A 259 0.23 8.23 14.78
N VAL A 260 0.73 9.36 14.29
CA VAL A 260 1.39 9.48 12.98
C VAL A 260 2.75 8.77 12.99
N SER A 261 3.58 9.02 14.00
CA SER A 261 4.93 8.45 14.09
C SER A 261 4.90 6.92 14.24
N ASP A 262 3.97 6.37 15.01
CA ASP A 262 3.72 4.93 15.10
C ASP A 262 3.33 4.30 13.76
N SER A 263 2.50 4.98 12.96
CA SER A 263 2.07 4.47 11.65
C SER A 263 3.25 4.34 10.68
N ILE A 264 4.17 5.31 10.74
CA ILE A 264 5.43 5.27 9.99
C ILE A 264 6.37 4.20 10.57
N ASN A 265 6.49 4.09 11.89
CA ASN A 265 7.27 3.04 12.55
C ASN A 265 6.77 1.64 12.20
N LEU A 266 5.46 1.45 12.00
CA LEU A 266 4.88 0.18 11.57
C LEU A 266 5.39 -0.26 10.19
N SER A 267 5.37 0.67 9.24
CA SER A 267 5.90 0.47 7.88
C SER A 267 7.41 0.23 7.90
N TRP A 268 8.12 0.99 8.72
CA TRP A 268 9.55 0.81 8.92
C TRP A 268 9.89 -0.57 9.50
N MET A 269 9.17 -1.01 10.54
CA MET A 269 9.34 -2.33 11.16
C MET A 269 9.14 -3.47 10.16
N GLU A 270 8.15 -3.37 9.29
CA GLU A 270 7.96 -4.33 8.21
C GLU A 270 9.17 -4.36 7.27
N SER A 271 9.57 -3.20 6.74
CA SER A 271 10.69 -3.14 5.81
C SER A 271 12.01 -3.59 6.45
N ALA A 272 12.27 -3.19 7.69
CA ALA A 272 13.43 -3.65 8.45
C ALA A 272 13.39 -5.17 8.64
N SER A 273 12.23 -5.76 8.94
CA SER A 273 12.09 -7.21 9.13
C SER A 273 12.30 -8.01 7.85
N VAL A 274 11.90 -7.46 6.70
CA VAL A 274 12.13 -8.08 5.38
C VAL A 274 13.60 -8.02 4.98
N HIS A 275 14.26 -6.88 5.20
CA HIS A 275 15.62 -6.62 4.69
C HIS A 275 16.74 -6.84 5.72
N ILE A 276 16.43 -7.37 6.91
CA ILE A 276 17.43 -7.56 7.98
C ILE A 276 18.52 -8.56 7.60
N ASN A 277 18.24 -9.47 6.68
CA ASN A 277 19.17 -10.49 6.20
C ASN A 277 19.79 -10.15 4.84
N ALA A 278 19.53 -8.96 4.28
CA ALA A 278 20.12 -8.54 3.01
C ALA A 278 21.62 -8.24 3.16
N ASP A 279 22.38 -8.38 2.07
CA ASP A 279 23.82 -8.10 2.05
C ASP A 279 24.13 -6.63 2.36
N ASP A 280 23.31 -5.73 1.84
CA ASP A 280 23.40 -4.28 2.04
C ASP A 280 22.67 -3.79 3.32
N ARG A 281 22.30 -4.69 4.24
CA ARG A 281 21.49 -4.35 5.43
C ARG A 281 22.02 -3.15 6.21
N LYS A 282 23.34 -3.02 6.38
CA LYS A 282 23.92 -1.97 7.23
C LYS A 282 23.73 -0.60 6.61
N GLU A 283 23.99 -0.48 5.30
CA GLU A 283 23.82 0.76 4.55
C GLU A 283 22.35 1.14 4.48
N TYR A 284 21.50 0.19 4.11
CA TYR A 284 20.05 0.40 4.04
C TYR A 284 19.46 0.83 5.40
N LEU A 285 19.75 0.10 6.47
CA LEU A 285 19.23 0.42 7.80
C LEU A 285 19.75 1.76 8.30
N SER A 286 21.04 2.06 8.13
CA SER A 286 21.63 3.33 8.56
C SER A 286 21.04 4.53 7.79
N GLY A 287 20.85 4.38 6.48
CA GLY A 287 20.22 5.41 5.64
C GLY A 287 18.78 5.68 6.06
N MET A 288 17.99 4.62 6.23
CA MET A 288 16.59 4.74 6.65
C MET A 288 16.43 5.29 8.07
N ILE A 289 17.25 4.86 9.04
CA ILE A 289 17.25 5.42 10.41
C ILE A 289 17.50 6.92 10.36
N SER A 290 18.49 7.35 9.55
CA SER A 290 18.84 8.76 9.38
C SER A 290 17.67 9.55 8.76
N HIS A 291 17.04 9.02 7.72
CA HIS A 291 15.88 9.64 7.08
C HIS A 291 14.68 9.76 8.02
N LEU A 292 14.36 8.70 8.77
CA LEU A 292 13.25 8.70 9.73
C LEU A 292 13.51 9.63 10.92
N PHE A 293 14.74 9.67 11.44
CA PHE A 293 15.12 10.59 12.52
C PHE A 293 14.87 12.05 12.14
N VAL A 294 15.31 12.42 10.93
CA VAL A 294 15.14 13.77 10.41
C VAL A 294 13.68 14.08 10.13
N LEU A 295 12.94 13.15 9.52
CA LEU A 295 11.50 13.28 9.27
C LEU A 295 10.73 13.53 10.57
N PHE A 296 10.92 12.69 11.58
CA PHE A 296 10.25 12.80 12.87
C PHE A 296 10.61 14.08 13.61
N SER A 297 11.88 14.49 13.59
CA SER A 297 12.32 15.73 14.23
C SER A 297 11.74 16.95 13.55
N SER A 298 11.81 17.04 12.22
CA SER A 298 11.22 18.16 11.47
C SER A 298 9.71 18.24 11.66
N ALA A 299 9.02 17.10 11.65
CA ALA A 299 7.57 17.05 11.87
C ALA A 299 7.20 17.50 13.30
N CYS A 300 7.98 17.10 14.31
CA CYS A 300 7.77 17.52 15.70
C CYS A 300 7.92 19.03 15.86
N PHE A 301 8.99 19.61 15.30
CA PHE A 301 9.24 21.05 15.41
C PHE A 301 8.19 21.85 14.63
N SER A 302 7.81 21.42 13.42
CA SER A 302 6.68 22.01 12.70
C SER A 302 5.42 21.99 13.56
N PHE A 303 5.14 20.89 14.25
CA PHE A 303 3.97 20.80 15.11
C PHE A 303 4.05 21.77 16.30
N ILE A 304 5.20 21.88 16.99
CA ILE A 304 5.40 22.85 18.09
C ILE A 304 5.10 24.28 17.61
N THR A 305 5.59 24.67 16.41
CA THR A 305 5.36 26.02 15.88
C THR A 305 3.90 26.31 15.54
N LEU A 306 3.05 25.28 15.36
CA LEU A 306 1.62 25.44 15.09
C LEU A 306 0.77 25.58 16.37
N ILE A 307 1.29 25.17 17.53
CA ILE A 307 0.54 25.18 18.80
C ILE A 307 0.00 26.56 19.18
N PRO A 308 0.73 27.69 19.07
CA PRO A 308 0.20 29.02 19.37
C PRO A 308 -1.09 29.36 18.62
N TYR A 309 -1.25 28.86 17.40
CA TYR A 309 -2.43 29.11 16.57
C TYR A 309 -3.56 28.12 16.87
N ALA A 310 -3.22 26.84 17.06
CA ALA A 310 -4.20 25.82 17.41
C ALA A 310 -4.83 26.07 18.79
N PHE A 311 -4.07 26.65 19.73
CA PHE A 311 -4.50 26.89 21.10
C PHE A 311 -5.49 28.05 21.25
N ILE A 312 -5.64 28.92 20.23
CA ILE A 312 -6.63 30.01 20.23
C ILE A 312 -8.07 29.46 20.35
N LEU A 313 -8.29 28.22 19.89
CA LEU A 313 -9.58 27.54 19.93
C LEU A 313 -9.90 26.91 21.30
N ILE A 314 -8.96 26.96 22.26
CA ILE A 314 -9.08 26.30 23.55
C ILE A 314 -9.56 27.30 24.61
N ASN A 315 -10.47 26.84 25.48
CA ASN A 315 -10.99 27.64 26.59
C ASN A 315 -9.87 28.05 27.56
N ASN A 316 -9.89 29.32 27.99
CA ASN A 316 -8.93 29.92 28.92
C ASN A 316 -8.73 29.13 30.22
N ASN A 317 -9.72 28.37 30.68
CA ASN A 317 -9.62 27.50 31.86
C ASN A 317 -8.52 26.43 31.75
N TYR A 318 -8.05 26.13 30.54
CA TYR A 318 -6.99 25.15 30.28
C TYR A 318 -5.66 25.80 29.86
N SER A 319 -5.52 27.12 30.01
CA SER A 319 -4.35 27.88 29.55
C SER A 319 -3.00 27.33 30.05
N ASP A 320 -2.94 26.76 31.25
CA ASP A 320 -1.74 26.12 31.80
C ASP A 320 -1.25 24.91 30.97
N SER A 321 -2.14 24.29 30.19
CA SER A 321 -1.80 23.20 29.28
C SER A 321 -0.85 23.66 28.18
N PHE A 322 -0.93 24.93 27.78
CA PHE A 322 -0.14 25.53 26.70
C PHE A 322 1.36 25.29 26.89
N MET A 323 1.84 25.42 28.14
CA MET A 323 3.25 25.29 28.48
C MET A 323 3.74 23.85 28.54
N GLN A 324 2.84 22.89 28.70
CA GLN A 324 3.19 21.47 28.79
C GLN A 324 3.38 20.85 27.41
N ILE A 325 2.64 21.34 26.41
CA ILE A 325 2.58 20.74 25.06
C ILE A 325 3.96 20.60 24.40
N PRO A 326 4.85 21.62 24.35
CA PRO A 326 6.15 21.46 23.70
C PRO A 326 7.05 20.43 24.38
N ILE A 327 7.01 20.34 25.72
CA ILE A 327 7.78 19.38 26.50
C ILE A 327 7.32 17.96 26.18
N LEU A 328 6.00 17.74 26.17
CA LEU A 328 5.41 16.45 25.79
C LEU A 328 5.69 16.10 24.33
N LEU A 329 5.67 17.07 23.40
CA LEU A 329 6.03 16.85 21.99
C LEU A 329 7.49 16.39 21.85
N LEU A 330 8.42 16.98 22.59
CA LEU A 330 9.81 16.50 22.64
C LEU A 330 9.92 15.09 23.25
N ALA A 331 9.08 14.78 24.25
CA ALA A 331 9.04 13.45 24.82
C ALA A 331 8.61 12.42 23.78
N VAL A 332 7.50 12.67 23.09
CA VAL A 332 6.99 11.74 22.06
C VAL A 332 7.88 11.71 20.80
N LEU A 333 8.67 12.75 20.53
CA LEU A 333 9.77 12.67 19.56
C LEU A 333 10.82 11.63 19.99
N CYS A 334 11.23 11.65 21.26
CA CYS A 334 12.16 10.64 21.79
C CYS A 334 11.55 9.23 21.73
N GLN A 335 10.25 9.09 22.03
CA GLN A 335 9.50 7.84 21.82
C GLN A 335 9.55 7.39 20.36
N ALA A 336 9.30 8.29 19.40
CA ALA A 336 9.33 7.98 17.98
C ALA A 336 10.72 7.49 17.54
N VAL A 337 11.79 8.15 18.00
CA VAL A 337 13.18 7.69 17.80
C VAL A 337 13.41 6.32 18.42
N ALA A 338 12.96 6.09 19.66
CA ALA A 338 13.03 4.79 20.30
C ALA A 338 12.26 3.70 19.50
N GLY A 339 11.19 4.07 18.79
CA GLY A 339 10.44 3.23 17.85
C GLY A 339 11.23 2.82 16.61
N ILE A 340 12.03 3.73 16.04
CA ILE A 340 12.93 3.44 14.90
C ILE A 340 13.89 2.29 15.25
N TYR A 341 14.54 2.38 16.42
CA TYR A 341 15.49 1.36 16.87
C TYR A 341 14.80 0.08 17.35
N SER A 342 13.60 0.19 17.92
CA SER A 342 12.79 -1.00 18.28
C SER A 342 12.46 -1.84 17.07
N SER A 343 12.10 -1.21 15.97
CA SER A 343 11.82 -1.87 14.69
C SER A 343 13.00 -2.74 14.24
N VAL A 344 14.24 -2.24 14.39
CA VAL A 344 15.46 -3.00 14.10
C VAL A 344 15.68 -4.13 15.11
N LEU A 345 15.46 -3.90 16.41
CA LEU A 345 15.61 -4.93 17.45
C LEU A 345 14.58 -6.07 17.30
N ILE A 346 13.35 -5.74 16.90
CA ILE A 346 12.28 -6.69 16.56
C ILE A 346 12.71 -7.52 15.35
N ALA A 347 13.23 -6.88 14.30
CA ALA A 347 13.77 -7.54 13.13
C ALA A 347 14.92 -8.50 13.50
N LEU A 348 15.82 -8.08 14.40
CA LEU A 348 16.94 -8.89 14.93
C LEU A 348 16.54 -9.94 15.97
N LYS A 349 15.26 -10.02 16.35
CA LYS A 349 14.75 -10.92 17.40
C LYS A 349 15.40 -10.70 18.78
N LYS A 350 15.76 -9.46 19.11
CA LYS A 350 16.38 -9.07 20.40
C LYS A 350 15.35 -8.53 21.41
N THR A 351 14.30 -9.31 21.65
CA THR A 351 13.12 -8.90 22.43
C THR A 351 13.41 -8.63 23.90
N ARG A 352 14.33 -9.39 24.53
CA ARG A 352 14.78 -9.15 25.91
C ARG A 352 15.40 -7.76 26.11
N GLY A 353 16.17 -7.28 25.13
CA GLY A 353 16.76 -5.95 25.18
C GLY A 353 15.69 -4.86 25.16
N ILE A 354 14.67 -5.01 24.30
CA ILE A 354 13.52 -4.11 24.24
C ILE A 354 12.85 -4.02 25.61
N ALA A 355 12.52 -5.17 26.22
CA ALA A 355 11.85 -5.23 27.50
C ALA A 355 12.63 -4.56 28.64
N ILE A 356 13.92 -4.88 28.78
CA ILE A 356 14.76 -4.30 29.85
C ILE A 356 14.83 -2.78 29.70
N THR A 357 15.06 -2.27 28.49
CA THR A 357 15.14 -0.82 28.27
C THR A 357 13.84 -0.10 28.59
N SER A 358 12.69 -0.70 28.26
CA SER A 358 11.37 -0.12 28.56
C SER A 358 11.07 -0.14 30.07
N ILE A 359 11.41 -1.22 30.78
CA ILE A 359 11.24 -1.29 32.25
C ILE A 359 12.06 -0.19 32.93
N ILE A 360 13.32 -0.01 32.53
CA ILE A 360 14.18 1.05 33.08
C ILE A 360 13.51 2.42 32.87
N ALA A 361 13.00 2.70 31.66
CA ALA A 361 12.32 3.96 31.38
C ALA A 361 11.05 4.15 32.23
N ALA A 362 10.23 3.11 32.40
CA ALA A 362 9.02 3.17 33.21
C ALA A 362 9.30 3.44 34.69
N ILE A 363 10.35 2.81 35.25
CA ILE A 363 10.79 3.07 36.62
C ILE A 363 11.26 4.53 36.76
N ILE A 364 12.08 5.00 35.81
CA ILE A 364 12.58 6.37 35.83
C ILE A 364 11.43 7.38 35.75
N ASN A 365 10.45 7.15 34.88
CA ASN A 365 9.27 8.01 34.76
C ASN A 365 8.54 8.15 36.10
N ILE A 366 8.12 7.04 36.73
CA ILE A 366 7.40 7.09 38.01
C ILE A 366 8.25 7.76 39.10
N VAL A 367 9.53 7.39 39.21
CA VAL A 367 10.40 7.89 40.27
C VAL A 367 10.60 9.40 40.14
N ILE A 368 10.89 9.89 38.93
CA ILE A 368 11.08 11.32 38.70
C ILE A 368 9.78 12.07 38.95
N ASP A 369 8.65 11.55 38.49
CA ASP A 369 7.37 12.22 38.66
C ASP A 369 6.99 12.37 40.14
N ILE A 370 7.05 11.29 40.92
CA ILE A 370 6.75 11.32 42.37
C ILE A 370 7.69 12.29 43.11
N VAL A 371 8.97 12.35 42.74
CA VAL A 371 9.94 13.24 43.39
C VAL A 371 9.70 14.70 43.02
N LEU A 372 9.35 14.99 41.76
CA LEU A 372 9.20 16.37 41.27
C LEU A 372 7.81 16.95 41.48
N VAL A 373 6.76 16.13 41.57
CA VAL A 373 5.36 16.61 41.55
C VAL A 373 5.05 17.60 42.66
N ARG A 374 5.60 17.40 43.85
CA ARG A 374 5.41 18.32 44.99
C ARG A 374 6.04 19.70 44.77
N ARG A 375 7.11 19.79 43.96
CA ARG A 375 7.89 21.02 43.76
C ARG A 375 7.54 21.73 42.45
N PHE A 376 7.30 20.96 41.38
CA PHE A 376 7.09 21.47 40.03
C PHE A 376 5.64 21.33 39.55
N GLY A 377 4.75 20.78 40.37
CA GLY A 377 3.34 20.61 40.03
C GLY A 377 3.17 19.78 38.75
N ILE A 378 2.32 20.26 37.84
CA ILE A 378 1.99 19.57 36.57
C ILE A 378 3.23 19.39 35.67
N TYR A 379 4.25 20.25 35.77
CA TYR A 379 5.48 20.09 34.98
C TYR A 379 6.23 18.81 35.30
N ALA A 380 6.05 18.23 36.50
CA ALA A 380 6.69 16.97 36.88
C ALA A 380 6.34 15.84 35.90
N GLY A 381 5.08 15.69 35.51
CA GLY A 381 4.64 14.68 34.55
C GLY A 381 5.24 14.87 33.15
N SER A 382 5.27 16.12 32.65
CA SER A 382 5.86 16.41 31.34
C SER A 382 7.38 16.13 31.33
N ILE A 383 8.08 16.51 32.40
CA ILE A 383 9.53 16.36 32.53
C ILE A 383 9.91 14.90 32.76
N SER A 384 9.19 14.17 33.61
CA SER A 384 9.42 12.74 33.87
C SER A 384 9.29 11.92 32.59
N THR A 385 8.24 12.19 31.79
CA THR A 385 7.98 11.53 30.51
C THR A 385 9.05 11.86 29.47
N LEU A 386 9.48 13.12 29.37
CA LEU A 386 10.60 13.50 28.50
C LEU A 386 11.89 12.75 28.86
N ILE A 387 12.28 12.74 30.14
CA ILE A 387 13.51 12.09 30.59
C ILE A 387 13.44 10.58 30.35
N ALA A 388 12.31 9.95 30.69
CA ALA A 388 12.13 8.51 30.50
C ALA A 388 12.22 8.10 29.02
N PHE A 389 11.54 8.80 28.11
CA PHE A 389 11.61 8.51 26.69
C PHE A 389 12.97 8.86 26.07
N MET A 390 13.65 9.89 26.56
CA MET A 390 15.02 10.21 26.15
C MET A 390 15.98 9.09 26.53
N ILE A 391 15.92 8.59 27.77
CA ILE A 391 16.75 7.48 28.23
C ILE A 391 16.41 6.20 27.45
N LEU A 392 15.12 5.94 27.20
CA LEU A 392 14.69 4.81 26.38
C LEU A 392 15.31 4.86 24.97
N ALA A 393 15.28 6.03 24.33
CA ALA A 393 15.87 6.23 23.01
C ALA A 393 17.39 5.99 23.04
N ILE A 394 18.10 6.57 24.01
CA ILE A 394 19.55 6.41 24.17
C ILE A 394 19.90 4.93 24.36
N LEU A 395 19.23 4.22 25.28
CA LEU A 395 19.51 2.81 25.54
C LEU A 395 19.30 1.94 24.30
N ARG A 396 18.25 2.20 23.50
CA ARG A 396 17.99 1.46 22.27
C ARG A 396 18.99 1.78 21.15
N VAL A 397 19.42 3.04 21.02
CA VAL A 397 20.51 3.44 20.12
C VAL A 397 21.80 2.69 20.48
N LEU A 398 22.18 2.68 21.76
CA LEU A 398 23.38 1.99 22.24
C LEU A 398 23.32 0.48 21.99
N LEU A 399 22.15 -0.13 22.19
CA LEU A 399 21.96 -1.56 21.94
C LEU A 399 22.09 -1.91 20.47
N VAL A 400 21.48 -1.14 19.56
CA VAL A 400 21.62 -1.36 18.11
C VAL A 400 23.04 -1.08 17.64
N ARG A 401 23.69 -0.03 18.16
CA ARG A 401 25.10 0.25 17.88
C ARG A 401 25.99 -0.92 18.27
N LYS A 402 25.79 -1.51 19.45
CA LYS A 402 26.54 -2.68 19.91
C LYS A 402 26.37 -3.91 19.01
N ILE A 403 25.19 -4.09 18.41
CA ILE A 403 24.87 -5.30 17.62
C ILE A 403 25.26 -5.13 16.13
N LEU A 404 25.02 -3.96 15.55
CA LEU A 404 25.16 -3.73 14.10
C LEU A 404 26.26 -2.72 13.73
N ASN A 405 26.91 -2.08 14.71
CA ASN A 405 27.82 -0.95 14.47
C ASN A 405 27.17 0.15 13.61
N ILE A 406 25.87 0.37 13.80
CA ILE A 406 25.13 1.49 13.24
C ILE A 406 25.04 2.56 14.32
N SER A 407 25.64 3.72 14.06
CA SER A 407 25.59 4.88 14.94
C SER A 407 24.82 6.01 14.27
N PRO A 408 24.04 6.80 15.02
CA PRO A 408 23.40 7.97 14.46
C PRO A 408 24.46 8.98 14.02
N SER A 409 24.19 9.66 12.91
CA SER A 409 25.12 10.64 12.34
C SER A 409 25.13 11.92 13.17
N LEU A 410 26.27 12.26 13.78
CA LEU A 410 26.44 13.52 14.52
C LEU A 410 26.18 14.74 13.62
N LYS A 411 26.48 14.63 12.32
CA LYS A 411 26.19 15.66 11.31
C LYS A 411 24.69 15.96 11.18
N GLN A 412 23.80 15.08 11.66
CA GLN A 412 22.36 15.28 11.68
C GLN A 412 21.85 15.63 13.08
N ILE A 413 22.36 14.97 14.13
CA ILE A 413 21.90 15.21 15.51
C ILE A 413 22.16 16.66 15.94
N ILE A 414 23.37 17.18 15.71
CA ILE A 414 23.76 18.52 16.15
C ILE A 414 22.84 19.61 15.57
N PRO A 415 22.66 19.73 14.24
CA PRO A 415 21.79 20.77 13.69
C PRO A 415 20.32 20.60 14.08
N VAL A 416 19.83 19.35 14.18
CA VAL A 416 18.46 19.07 14.64
C VAL A 416 18.26 19.54 16.09
N THR A 417 19.24 19.29 16.96
CA THR A 417 19.17 19.69 18.38
C THR A 417 19.23 21.21 18.51
N LEU A 418 20.14 21.88 17.80
CA LEU A 418 20.23 23.33 17.78
C LEU A 418 18.94 23.97 17.26
N TRP A 419 18.36 23.42 16.19
CA TRP A 419 17.08 23.90 15.67
C TRP A 419 15.94 23.70 16.68
N GLY A 420 15.90 22.56 17.36
CA GLY A 420 14.94 22.31 18.43
C GLY A 420 15.03 23.33 19.57
N ILE A 421 16.24 23.69 19.99
CA ILE A 421 16.45 24.74 21.00
C ILE A 421 15.92 26.09 20.50
N ILE A 422 16.20 26.46 19.25
CA ILE A 422 15.69 27.71 18.65
C ILE A 422 14.17 27.74 18.64
N VAL A 423 13.51 26.66 18.18
CA VAL A 423 12.06 26.55 18.14
C VAL A 423 11.45 26.65 19.53
N MET A 424 12.05 26.00 20.54
CA MET A 424 11.60 26.09 21.93
C MET A 424 11.74 27.51 22.46
N CYS A 425 12.88 28.17 22.24
CA CYS A 425 13.07 29.57 22.64
C CYS A 425 12.03 30.48 21.98
N CYS A 426 11.81 30.37 20.67
CA CYS A 426 10.78 31.13 19.96
C CYS A 426 9.39 30.93 20.58
N PHE A 427 9.02 29.68 20.84
CA PHE A 427 7.73 29.33 21.44
C PHE A 427 7.51 30.02 22.80
N TYR A 428 8.49 29.92 23.70
CA TYR A 428 8.38 30.47 25.06
C TYR A 428 8.46 32.00 25.13
N LEU A 429 8.95 32.68 24.08
CA LEU A 429 8.88 34.14 23.98
C LEU A 429 7.45 34.67 23.83
N LYS A 430 6.47 33.82 23.47
CA LYS A 430 5.04 34.16 23.28
C LYS A 430 4.78 35.32 22.29
N ASN A 431 5.76 35.66 21.45
CA ASN A 431 5.61 36.72 20.48
C ASN A 431 5.01 36.15 19.17
N PRO A 432 3.83 36.61 18.72
CA PRO A 432 3.14 36.03 17.56
C PRO A 432 3.93 36.18 16.25
N TYR A 433 4.70 37.27 16.09
CA TYR A 433 5.52 37.50 14.92
C TYR A 433 6.74 36.57 14.89
N ILE A 434 7.40 36.37 16.03
CA ILE A 434 8.53 35.42 16.16
C ILE A 434 8.04 34.00 15.91
N ASN A 435 6.87 33.63 16.45
CA ASN A 435 6.28 32.31 16.22
C ASN A 435 5.90 32.09 14.75
N ALA A 436 5.38 33.12 14.07
CA ALA A 436 5.03 33.02 12.65
C ALA A 436 6.28 32.84 11.78
N LEU A 437 7.35 33.60 12.07
CA LEU A 437 8.63 33.46 11.39
C LEU A 437 9.25 32.09 11.66
N SER A 438 9.25 31.64 12.92
CA SER A 438 9.74 30.32 13.31
C SER A 438 9.00 29.20 12.59
N ALA A 439 7.67 29.31 12.46
CA ALA A 439 6.85 28.38 11.70
C ALA A 439 7.28 28.34 10.22
N LEU A 440 7.34 29.49 9.55
CA LEU A 440 7.70 29.58 8.13
C LEU A 440 9.08 28.96 7.85
N VAL A 441 10.08 29.29 8.69
CA VAL A 441 11.44 28.73 8.55
C VAL A 441 11.44 27.23 8.83
N THR A 442 10.74 26.76 9.87
CA THR A 442 10.67 25.33 10.21
C THR A 442 10.03 24.53 9.09
N PHE A 443 8.92 25.00 8.51
CA PHE A 443 8.26 24.35 7.37
C PHE A 443 9.16 24.32 6.13
N SER A 444 9.87 25.42 5.85
CA SER A 444 10.81 25.49 4.72
C SER A 444 11.94 24.46 4.88
N ILE A 445 12.55 24.38 6.07
CA ILE A 445 13.56 23.38 6.40
C ILE A 445 12.98 21.97 6.26
N ALA A 446 11.79 21.73 6.81
CA ALA A 446 11.13 20.42 6.75
C ALA A 446 10.90 19.96 5.30
N ILE A 447 10.47 20.85 4.40
CA ILE A 447 10.27 20.56 2.97
C ILE A 447 11.61 20.26 2.29
N ILE A 448 12.62 21.11 2.50
CA ILE A 448 13.94 20.97 1.85
C ILE A 448 14.58 19.64 2.23
N VAL A 449 14.59 19.32 3.53
CA VAL A 449 15.30 18.15 4.04
C VAL A 449 14.55 16.85 3.71
N ASN A 450 13.22 16.88 3.64
CA ASN A 450 12.39 15.70 3.32
C ASN A 450 11.98 15.61 1.83
N ARG A 451 12.53 16.45 0.94
CA ARG A 451 12.15 16.53 -0.48
C ARG A 451 12.12 15.18 -1.21
N LYS A 452 13.05 14.27 -0.89
CA LYS A 452 13.12 12.93 -1.48
C LYS A 452 11.87 12.11 -1.12
N ILE A 453 11.57 11.99 0.17
CA ILE A 453 10.42 11.23 0.67
C ILE A 453 9.11 11.84 0.14
N ILE A 454 8.99 13.16 0.16
CA ILE A 454 7.82 13.88 -0.38
C ILE A 454 7.62 13.54 -1.86
N GLY A 455 8.68 13.61 -2.68
CA GLY A 455 8.62 13.27 -4.10
C GLY A 455 8.17 11.82 -4.36
N LEU A 456 8.59 10.87 -3.52
CA LEU A 456 8.14 9.47 -3.61
C LEU A 456 6.64 9.33 -3.33
N ILE A 457 6.13 10.02 -2.30
CA ILE A 457 4.70 10.00 -1.94
C ILE A 457 3.87 10.64 -3.05
N VAL A 458 4.29 11.80 -3.57
CA VAL A 458 3.58 12.50 -4.66
C VAL A 458 3.52 11.62 -5.92
N THR A 459 4.63 10.97 -6.29
CA THR A 459 4.66 10.05 -7.44
C THR A 459 3.71 8.87 -7.23
N PHE A 460 3.66 8.31 -6.03
CA PHE A 460 2.74 7.22 -5.70
C PHE A 460 1.27 7.64 -5.80
N ILE A 461 0.89 8.78 -5.22
CA ILE A 461 -0.48 9.32 -5.27
C ILE A 461 -0.87 9.59 -6.73
N ARG A 462 0.03 10.22 -7.50
CA ARG A 462 -0.17 10.50 -8.91
C ARG A 462 -0.47 9.22 -9.69
N ASN A 463 0.40 8.21 -9.61
CA ASN A 463 0.23 6.95 -10.34
C ASN A 463 -1.11 6.27 -10.00
N LYS A 464 -1.51 6.24 -8.72
CA LYS A 464 -2.75 5.58 -8.30
C LYS A 464 -4.03 6.29 -8.81
N MET A 465 -4.01 7.61 -8.91
CA MET A 465 -5.13 8.37 -9.50
C MET A 465 -5.29 8.08 -10.99
N PHE A 466 -4.18 7.89 -11.72
CA PHE A 466 -4.20 7.55 -13.15
C PHE A 466 -4.62 6.09 -13.42
N ASP A 467 -4.12 5.12 -12.64
CA ASP A 467 -4.52 3.70 -12.77
C ASP A 467 -6.03 3.50 -12.58
N SER A 468 -6.67 4.30 -11.73
CA SER A 468 -8.11 4.25 -11.51
C SER A 468 -8.92 4.68 -12.75
N ASN A 469 -8.41 5.63 -13.54
CA ASN A 469 -9.06 6.07 -14.78
C ASN A 469 -8.84 5.07 -15.91
N HIS A 470 -7.65 4.45 -15.95
CA HIS A 470 -7.34 3.38 -16.89
C HIS A 470 -8.24 2.15 -16.69
N ASN A 471 -8.39 1.68 -15.45
CA ASN A 471 -9.25 0.53 -15.14
C ASN A 471 -10.73 0.76 -15.52
N LYS A 472 -11.24 1.99 -15.38
CA LYS A 472 -12.61 2.34 -15.80
C LYS A 472 -12.79 2.27 -17.32
N ARG A 473 -11.86 2.82 -18.10
CA ARG A 473 -11.90 2.77 -19.58
C ARG A 473 -11.76 1.33 -20.09
N ARG A 474 -10.88 0.56 -19.46
CA ARG A 474 -10.64 -0.85 -19.75
C ARG A 474 -11.89 -1.71 -19.51
N GLN A 475 -12.58 -1.52 -18.38
CA GLN A 475 -13.86 -2.18 -18.11
C GLN A 475 -14.95 -1.78 -19.12
N MET A 476 -14.97 -0.53 -19.58
CA MET A 476 -15.94 -0.07 -20.56
C MET A 476 -15.77 -0.75 -21.92
N ILE A 477 -14.53 -0.91 -22.41
CA ILE A 477 -14.25 -1.54 -23.71
C ILE A 477 -14.47 -3.05 -23.63
N TYR A 478 -13.95 -3.74 -22.60
CA TYR A 478 -14.21 -5.18 -22.47
C TYR A 478 -15.68 -5.52 -22.19
N GLY A 479 -16.43 -4.62 -21.55
CA GLY A 479 -17.87 -4.80 -21.37
C GLY A 479 -18.63 -4.89 -22.69
N LYS A 480 -18.06 -4.40 -23.79
CA LYS A 480 -18.62 -4.48 -25.15
C LYS A 480 -18.18 -5.72 -25.92
N MET A 481 -16.99 -6.25 -25.67
CA MET A 481 -16.41 -7.38 -26.43
C MET A 481 -16.94 -8.73 -25.94
N ARG A 482 -17.20 -9.68 -26.86
CA ARG A 482 -17.60 -11.08 -26.59
C ARG A 482 -16.99 -12.07 -27.58
N HIS A 483 -16.80 -13.32 -27.16
CA HIS A 483 -16.42 -14.40 -28.09
C HIS A 483 -17.58 -14.70 -29.03
N TYR A 484 -17.26 -14.93 -30.31
CA TYR A 484 -18.26 -15.20 -31.32
C TYR A 484 -18.23 -16.68 -31.74
N ASP A 485 -19.26 -17.44 -31.36
CA ASP A 485 -19.38 -18.89 -31.59
C ASP A 485 -20.15 -19.27 -32.87
N GLY A 486 -20.54 -18.30 -33.71
CA GLY A 486 -21.30 -18.57 -34.94
C GLY A 486 -20.56 -19.50 -35.90
N ALA A 487 -21.28 -20.37 -36.62
CA ALA A 487 -20.66 -21.29 -37.59
C ALA A 487 -20.11 -20.52 -38.80
N ALA A 488 -18.85 -20.78 -39.15
CA ALA A 488 -18.22 -20.21 -40.34
C ALA A 488 -17.66 -21.34 -41.21
N ASN A 489 -18.29 -21.60 -42.36
CA ASN A 489 -17.69 -22.40 -43.43
C ASN A 489 -17.24 -21.44 -44.54
N ILE A 490 -15.99 -21.55 -44.98
CA ILE A 490 -15.50 -20.87 -46.18
C ILE A 490 -15.24 -21.92 -47.26
N ILE A 491 -15.79 -21.67 -48.46
CA ILE A 491 -15.35 -22.28 -49.71
C ILE A 491 -14.55 -21.18 -50.42
N PHE A 492 -13.24 -21.38 -50.61
CA PHE A 492 -12.40 -20.44 -51.35
C PHE A 492 -12.77 -20.46 -52.84
N ASN A 493 -13.64 -19.56 -53.29
CA ASN A 493 -13.87 -19.35 -54.72
C ASN A 493 -12.80 -18.41 -55.30
N ASN A 494 -12.01 -18.96 -56.22
CA ASN A 494 -11.01 -18.25 -57.05
C ASN A 494 -11.71 -17.35 -58.10
N GLU A 495 -12.44 -16.31 -57.69
CA GLU A 495 -12.89 -15.28 -58.61
C GLU A 495 -11.90 -14.12 -58.72
N ASN A 496 -11.76 -13.61 -59.95
CA ASN A 496 -10.75 -12.66 -60.41
C ASN A 496 -10.77 -11.34 -59.63
N VAL A 497 -9.88 -11.22 -58.64
CA VAL A 497 -9.47 -9.93 -58.08
C VAL A 497 -8.41 -9.35 -59.02
N GLU A 498 -8.63 -8.14 -59.55
CA GLU A 498 -7.64 -7.43 -60.37
C GLU A 498 -6.29 -7.35 -59.64
N ARG A 499 -5.22 -7.89 -60.25
CA ARG A 499 -3.86 -7.74 -59.74
C ARG A 499 -3.47 -6.26 -59.82
N LYS A 500 -3.42 -5.59 -58.67
CA LYS A 500 -2.87 -4.23 -58.54
C LYS A 500 -1.38 -4.32 -58.24
N ASN A 501 -0.59 -3.42 -58.83
CA ASN A 501 0.85 -3.34 -58.55
C ASN A 501 1.09 -3.05 -57.06
N LEU A 502 1.88 -3.91 -56.41
CA LEU A 502 2.18 -3.86 -54.98
C LEU A 502 2.76 -2.51 -54.54
N ASP A 503 3.59 -1.89 -55.37
CA ASP A 503 4.21 -0.57 -55.15
C ASP A 503 3.21 0.58 -54.96
N LYS A 504 1.97 0.42 -55.45
CA LYS A 504 0.89 1.39 -55.24
C LYS A 504 0.02 1.01 -54.05
N LEU A 505 -0.07 -0.29 -53.74
CA LEU A 505 -0.94 -0.83 -52.70
C LEU A 505 -0.35 -0.63 -51.29
N ILE A 506 0.97 -0.64 -51.16
CA ILE A 506 1.64 -0.67 -49.85
C ILE A 506 2.57 0.51 -49.66
N THR A 507 2.56 1.09 -48.47
CA THR A 507 3.55 2.06 -48.03
C THR A 507 4.25 1.56 -46.78
N TYR A 508 5.58 1.46 -46.82
CA TYR A 508 6.39 1.21 -45.63
C TYR A 508 6.55 2.49 -44.80
N LYS A 509 6.37 2.40 -43.48
CA LYS A 509 6.63 3.51 -42.54
C LYS A 509 7.50 3.04 -41.38
N ASP A 510 8.58 3.78 -41.08
CA ASP A 510 9.61 3.41 -40.09
C ASP A 510 10.02 4.60 -39.19
N GLU A 511 10.74 4.27 -38.11
CA GLU A 511 11.62 5.10 -37.27
C GLU A 511 11.04 6.06 -36.21
N SER A 512 9.73 6.35 -36.15
CA SER A 512 9.18 7.28 -35.15
C SER A 512 8.53 6.64 -33.89
N TRP A 513 8.77 5.34 -33.62
CA TRP A 513 8.17 4.60 -32.48
C TRP A 513 8.81 4.85 -31.10
N ASN A 514 9.95 5.55 -31.03
CA ASN A 514 10.66 5.82 -29.77
C ASN A 514 9.83 6.62 -28.73
N TYR A 515 8.72 7.25 -29.15
CA TYR A 515 7.81 8.02 -28.28
C TYR A 515 6.70 7.18 -27.62
N ILE A 516 6.25 6.08 -28.24
CA ILE A 516 5.27 5.15 -27.64
C ILE A 516 5.94 4.15 -26.68
N ARG A 517 7.23 3.88 -26.89
CA ARG A 517 8.01 2.90 -26.13
C ARG A 517 8.00 3.14 -24.62
N ASP A 518 7.81 4.38 -24.19
CA ASP A 518 7.66 4.74 -22.79
C ASP A 518 6.24 5.25 -22.56
N LEU A 519 5.36 4.35 -22.08
CA LEU A 519 3.98 4.67 -21.67
C LEU A 519 3.93 5.94 -20.81
N ARG A 520 5.00 6.22 -20.05
CA ARG A 520 5.16 7.40 -19.20
C ARG A 520 5.44 8.68 -20.00
N LYS A 521 6.27 8.63 -21.05
CA LYS A 521 6.49 9.76 -21.96
C LYS A 521 5.22 10.06 -22.75
N TYR A 522 4.56 9.03 -23.30
CA TYR A 522 3.29 9.20 -24.00
C TYR A 522 2.24 9.89 -23.11
N GLN A 523 2.12 9.45 -21.85
CA GLN A 523 1.30 10.11 -20.85
C GLN A 523 1.73 11.56 -20.56
N GLU A 524 3.03 11.86 -20.51
CA GLU A 524 3.54 13.23 -20.37
C GLU A 524 3.19 14.14 -21.56
N TYR A 525 3.16 13.62 -22.80
CA TYR A 525 2.74 14.37 -23.98
C TYR A 525 1.25 14.68 -23.97
N LEU A 526 0.40 13.69 -23.70
CA LEU A 526 -1.04 13.88 -23.54
C LEU A 526 -1.36 14.88 -22.42
N MET A 527 -0.63 14.84 -21.29
CA MET A 527 -0.77 15.78 -20.18
C MET A 527 -0.44 17.23 -20.55
N ARG A 528 0.39 17.46 -21.58
CA ARG A 528 0.73 18.79 -22.09
C ARG A 528 -0.26 19.27 -23.17
N GLY A 529 -1.35 18.53 -23.40
CA GLY A 529 -2.31 18.81 -24.48
C GLY A 529 -1.70 18.59 -25.88
N LYS A 530 -0.59 17.85 -25.96
CA LYS A 530 0.08 17.55 -27.23
C LYS A 530 -0.35 16.18 -27.71
N HIS A 531 -1.23 16.18 -28.72
CA HIS A 531 -1.10 15.36 -29.92
C HIS A 531 0.36 14.99 -30.24
N PRO A 532 0.94 13.78 -30.03
CA PRO A 532 2.11 13.47 -30.85
C PRO A 532 1.68 13.62 -32.31
N ASP A 533 2.22 14.60 -33.01
CA ASP A 533 2.11 14.66 -34.47
C ASP A 533 2.92 13.47 -34.98
N TRP A 534 2.21 12.46 -35.46
CA TRP A 534 2.80 11.29 -36.08
C TRP A 534 3.28 11.73 -37.46
N GLU A 535 4.53 12.20 -37.55
CA GLU A 535 5.16 12.33 -38.86
C GLU A 535 5.41 10.91 -39.38
N ASP A 536 4.44 10.45 -40.16
CA ASP A 536 4.49 9.28 -41.02
C ASP A 536 5.51 9.54 -42.14
N ASN A 537 6.79 9.54 -41.78
CA ASN A 537 7.86 9.68 -42.76
C ASN A 537 7.85 8.41 -43.63
N ILE A 538 7.60 8.60 -44.93
CA ILE A 538 7.80 7.53 -45.92
C ILE A 538 9.31 7.29 -45.98
N CYS A 539 9.74 6.15 -45.46
CA CYS A 539 11.15 5.80 -45.39
C CYS A 539 11.56 4.94 -46.59
N ILE A 540 12.63 5.33 -47.28
CA ILE A 540 13.38 4.43 -48.15
C ILE A 540 14.31 3.65 -47.24
N SER A 541 14.01 2.38 -46.97
CA SER A 541 14.74 1.53 -46.02
C SER A 541 15.35 0.34 -46.74
N SER A 542 16.57 -0.04 -46.38
CA SER A 542 17.23 -1.25 -46.88
C SER A 542 16.70 -2.55 -46.24
N LYS A 543 15.70 -2.45 -45.35
CA LYS A 543 15.14 -3.59 -44.60
C LYS A 543 14.17 -4.47 -45.42
N TYR A 544 13.74 -4.00 -46.59
CA TYR A 544 12.84 -4.75 -47.46
C TYR A 544 13.11 -4.45 -48.94
N SER A 545 12.68 -5.35 -49.81
CA SER A 545 12.65 -5.16 -51.26
C SER A 545 11.34 -5.69 -51.83
N ILE A 546 10.78 -5.00 -52.83
CA ILE A 546 9.59 -5.45 -53.55
C ILE A 546 10.03 -5.95 -54.93
N ASN A 547 9.75 -7.22 -55.23
CA ASN A 547 10.02 -7.83 -56.53
C ASN A 547 8.71 -8.41 -57.09
N GLY A 548 8.04 -7.63 -57.94
CA GLY A 548 6.73 -8.01 -58.49
C GLY A 548 5.64 -8.03 -57.40
N ASP A 549 5.11 -9.22 -57.11
CA ASP A 549 4.02 -9.42 -56.14
C ASP A 549 4.51 -9.91 -54.75
N ILE A 550 5.84 -9.88 -54.52
CA ILE A 550 6.48 -10.40 -53.30
C ILE A 550 7.26 -9.27 -52.60
N ILE A 551 7.03 -9.13 -51.29
CA ILE A 551 7.84 -8.33 -50.37
C ILE A 551 8.79 -9.27 -49.66
N THR A 552 10.08 -9.11 -49.92
CA THR A 552 11.12 -9.80 -49.16
C THR A 552 11.60 -8.87 -48.07
N VAL A 553 11.54 -9.31 -46.81
CA VAL A 553 12.01 -8.56 -45.64
C VAL A 553 13.29 -9.21 -45.16
N ASP A 554 14.37 -8.45 -45.13
CA ASP A 554 15.66 -8.83 -44.55
C ASP A 554 16.14 -7.69 -43.65
N ALA A 555 15.65 -7.69 -42.41
CA ALA A 555 15.93 -6.66 -41.43
C ALA A 555 16.93 -7.19 -40.39
N PRO A 556 18.05 -6.50 -40.13
CA PRO A 556 19.12 -7.01 -39.28
C PRO A 556 18.68 -7.20 -37.83
N ALA A 557 19.38 -8.07 -37.09
CA ALA A 557 19.15 -8.28 -35.66
C ALA A 557 19.49 -7.00 -34.88
N THR A 558 18.45 -6.27 -34.47
CA THR A 558 18.58 -5.07 -33.63
C THR A 558 17.55 -5.13 -32.53
N ASN A 559 17.89 -4.56 -31.38
CA ASN A 559 16.96 -4.47 -30.26
C ASN A 559 15.69 -3.74 -30.68
N ASN A 560 14.56 -4.42 -30.65
CA ASN A 560 13.26 -3.89 -31.05
C ASN A 560 13.18 -3.47 -32.53
N ASN A 561 13.53 -4.37 -33.44
CA ASN A 561 13.33 -4.16 -34.87
C ASN A 561 11.85 -4.34 -35.24
N TRP A 562 11.29 -3.40 -36.02
CA TRP A 562 9.89 -3.45 -36.43
C TRP A 562 9.71 -2.95 -37.87
N LEU A 563 8.64 -3.41 -38.51
CA LEU A 563 8.22 -3.00 -39.84
C LEU A 563 6.68 -2.87 -39.87
N CYS A 564 6.15 -1.75 -40.39
CA CYS A 564 4.71 -1.59 -40.66
C CYS A 564 4.50 -1.29 -42.14
N PHE A 565 3.81 -2.22 -42.80
CA PHE A 565 3.36 -2.12 -44.19
C PHE A 565 1.91 -1.65 -44.20
N TYR A 566 1.72 -0.36 -44.46
CA TYR A 566 0.40 0.24 -44.61
C TYR A 566 -0.24 -0.20 -45.90
N ILE A 567 -1.53 -0.52 -45.83
CA ILE A 567 -2.36 -0.78 -47.00
C ILE A 567 -3.03 0.55 -47.37
N ASN A 568 -2.73 1.07 -48.57
CA ASN A 568 -3.15 2.40 -49.04
C ASN A 568 -4.61 2.47 -49.50
N GLU A 569 -5.32 1.34 -49.51
CA GLU A 569 -6.74 1.30 -49.90
C GLU A 569 -7.66 1.63 -48.74
N GLN A 570 -8.70 2.41 -49.05
CA GLN A 570 -9.79 2.66 -48.13
C GLN A 570 -10.67 1.41 -48.04
N LEU A 571 -10.87 0.91 -46.83
CA LEU A 571 -11.61 -0.32 -46.59
C LEU A 571 -13.11 -0.01 -46.43
N PRO A 572 -14.01 -0.80 -47.05
CA PRO A 572 -15.45 -0.65 -46.85
C PRO A 572 -15.87 -1.08 -45.44
N ASP A 573 -17.15 -0.96 -45.08
CA ASP A 573 -17.61 -1.32 -43.72
C ASP A 573 -17.46 -2.81 -43.38
N SER A 574 -17.60 -3.67 -44.40
CA SER A 574 -17.37 -5.12 -44.31
C SER A 574 -16.42 -5.57 -45.42
N TYR A 575 -15.35 -6.26 -45.03
CA TYR A 575 -14.27 -6.62 -45.93
C TYR A 575 -13.45 -7.80 -45.41
N GLU A 576 -12.68 -8.38 -46.32
CA GLU A 576 -11.71 -9.42 -46.07
C GLU A 576 -10.33 -8.95 -46.55
N ILE A 577 -9.32 -9.09 -45.70
CA ILE A 577 -7.93 -8.89 -46.07
C ILE A 577 -7.23 -10.23 -45.93
N SER A 578 -6.55 -10.69 -46.98
CA SER A 578 -5.72 -11.89 -46.91
C SER A 578 -4.33 -11.65 -47.49
N TYR A 579 -3.32 -12.27 -46.92
CA TYR A 579 -1.95 -12.30 -47.44
C TYR A 579 -1.29 -13.63 -47.12
N ASP A 580 -0.32 -14.03 -47.94
CA ASP A 580 0.52 -15.19 -47.69
C ASP A 580 1.82 -14.71 -47.04
N ILE A 581 2.29 -15.44 -46.01
CA ILE A 581 3.56 -15.17 -45.33
C ILE A 581 4.39 -16.45 -45.18
N CYS A 582 5.67 -16.38 -45.51
CA CYS A 582 6.68 -17.40 -45.23
C CYS A 582 7.70 -16.85 -44.24
N LEU A 583 7.84 -17.47 -43.08
CA LEU A 583 8.78 -17.06 -42.05
C LEU A 583 10.06 -17.89 -42.14
N HIS A 584 11.22 -17.24 -42.28
CA HIS A 584 12.53 -17.90 -42.22
C HIS A 584 13.16 -17.83 -40.83
N THR A 585 12.77 -16.82 -40.04
CA THR A 585 13.17 -16.68 -38.62
C THR A 585 11.95 -16.63 -37.69
N GLU A 586 12.16 -16.97 -36.41
CA GLU A 586 11.12 -16.76 -35.39
C GLU A 586 10.98 -15.26 -35.10
N ILE A 587 9.80 -14.70 -35.37
CA ILE A 587 9.45 -13.30 -35.10
C ILE A 587 8.62 -13.24 -33.81
N THR A 588 8.90 -12.25 -32.95
CA THR A 588 8.17 -12.04 -31.68
C THR A 588 6.69 -11.75 -31.93
N GLU A 589 6.35 -10.88 -32.87
CA GLU A 589 4.95 -10.54 -33.18
C GLU A 589 4.72 -10.42 -34.69
N VAL A 590 3.77 -11.21 -35.21
CA VAL A 590 3.19 -11.04 -36.56
C VAL A 590 1.76 -10.56 -36.39
N GLN A 591 1.46 -9.35 -36.87
CA GLN A 591 0.19 -8.68 -36.62
C GLN A 591 -0.50 -8.27 -37.92
N LEU A 592 -1.83 -8.36 -37.93
CA LEU A 592 -2.68 -7.64 -38.87
C LEU A 592 -3.54 -6.65 -38.08
N ALA A 593 -3.24 -5.37 -38.24
CA ALA A 593 -4.00 -4.28 -37.67
C ALA A 593 -5.06 -3.79 -38.66
N PHE A 594 -6.25 -3.45 -38.16
CA PHE A 594 -7.40 -3.03 -38.94
C PHE A 594 -8.29 -2.08 -38.14
N ASN A 595 -9.27 -1.46 -38.81
CA ASN A 595 -9.91 -0.24 -38.32
C ASN A 595 -8.86 0.78 -37.85
N TYR A 596 -7.78 0.90 -38.62
CA TYR A 596 -6.58 1.60 -38.23
C TYR A 596 -6.76 3.10 -38.49
N VAL A 597 -6.67 3.91 -37.44
CA VAL A 597 -6.56 5.38 -37.56
C VAL A 597 -5.08 5.76 -37.49
N ASP A 598 -4.43 5.31 -36.42
CA ASP A 598 -3.02 5.51 -36.13
C ASP A 598 -2.48 4.39 -35.23
N LEU A 599 -1.20 4.45 -34.88
CA LEU A 599 -0.57 3.52 -33.94
C LEU A 599 -1.10 3.63 -32.50
N GLY A 600 -1.91 4.63 -32.17
CA GLY A 600 -2.62 4.73 -30.90
C GLY A 600 -4.03 4.14 -30.93
N ASN A 601 -4.60 3.92 -32.12
CA ASN A 601 -6.02 3.65 -32.33
C ASN A 601 -6.20 2.61 -33.43
N ARG A 602 -6.23 1.33 -33.04
CA ARG A 602 -6.42 0.20 -33.95
C ARG A 602 -6.96 -1.04 -33.24
N TYR A 603 -7.62 -1.90 -34.00
CA TYR A 603 -7.75 -3.30 -33.64
C TYR A 603 -6.60 -4.10 -34.24
N ARG A 604 -6.19 -5.17 -33.57
CA ARG A 604 -5.16 -6.07 -34.10
C ARG A 604 -5.40 -7.53 -33.73
N PHE A 605 -5.27 -8.38 -34.73
CA PHE A 605 -4.96 -9.79 -34.51
C PHE A 605 -3.45 -9.97 -34.55
N MET A 606 -2.94 -10.82 -33.67
CA MET A 606 -1.50 -11.02 -33.54
C MET A 606 -1.17 -12.45 -33.14
N ILE A 607 -0.12 -12.98 -33.75
CA ILE A 607 0.55 -14.21 -33.30
C ILE A 607 1.81 -13.78 -32.56
N LYS A 608 1.84 -14.02 -31.25
CA LYS A 608 2.90 -13.61 -30.33
C LYS A 608 3.77 -14.80 -29.91
N ASP A 609 5.09 -14.57 -29.90
CA ASP A 609 6.18 -15.48 -29.58
C ASP A 609 6.09 -16.83 -30.31
N ASN A 610 5.47 -16.82 -31.50
CA ASN A 610 5.07 -18.00 -32.25
C ASN A 610 4.40 -19.09 -31.37
N ARG A 611 3.54 -18.68 -30.43
CA ARG A 611 2.90 -19.57 -29.45
C ARG A 611 1.41 -19.31 -29.27
N THR A 612 0.99 -18.06 -29.42
CA THR A 612 -0.37 -17.65 -29.06
C THR A 612 -0.92 -16.67 -30.10
N CYS A 613 -2.09 -16.98 -30.66
CA CYS A 613 -2.91 -16.05 -31.42
C CYS A 613 -3.84 -15.29 -30.46
N LEU A 614 -3.94 -13.98 -30.63
CA LEU A 614 -4.76 -13.14 -29.76
C LEU A 614 -5.37 -11.95 -30.51
N PHE A 615 -6.48 -11.45 -29.96
CA PHE A 615 -7.09 -10.19 -30.39
C PHE A 615 -6.88 -9.13 -29.32
N GLU A 616 -6.41 -7.96 -29.76
CA GLU A 616 -6.12 -6.82 -28.90
C GLU A 616 -6.69 -5.52 -29.47
N THR A 617 -7.08 -4.61 -28.58
CA THR A 617 -7.50 -3.25 -28.92
C THR A 617 -6.47 -2.26 -28.39
N VAL A 618 -6.00 -1.38 -29.27
CA VAL A 618 -5.21 -0.20 -28.88
C VAL A 618 -6.10 1.03 -29.06
N TYR A 619 -6.30 1.77 -27.98
CA TYR A 619 -7.18 2.94 -27.97
C TYR A 619 -6.50 4.10 -27.24
N GLU A 620 -6.39 5.26 -27.89
CA GLU A 620 -5.64 6.43 -27.41
C GLU A 620 -4.24 6.06 -26.88
N GLY A 621 -3.50 5.20 -27.60
CA GLY A 621 -2.14 4.78 -27.25
C GLY A 621 -2.03 3.76 -26.12
N TYR A 622 -3.16 3.31 -25.55
CA TYR A 622 -3.17 2.28 -24.52
C TYR A 622 -3.35 0.90 -25.15
N PHE A 623 -2.41 0.00 -24.86
CA PHE A 623 -2.54 -1.44 -25.12
C PHE A 623 -3.42 -2.05 -24.03
N LEU A 624 -4.61 -2.53 -24.41
CA LEU A 624 -5.51 -3.23 -23.51
C LEU A 624 -5.16 -4.72 -23.52
N ASP A 625 -5.10 -5.41 -22.38
CA ASP A 625 -4.79 -6.85 -22.38
C ASP A 625 -5.68 -7.63 -23.39
N PRO A 626 -5.19 -8.73 -23.96
CA PRO A 626 -5.92 -9.43 -24.98
C PRO A 626 -7.26 -9.96 -24.47
N TYR A 627 -8.31 -9.79 -25.27
CA TYR A 627 -9.66 -10.22 -24.89
C TYR A 627 -9.78 -11.76 -24.88
N ILE A 628 -9.20 -12.40 -25.90
CA ILE A 628 -9.15 -13.86 -26.09
C ILE A 628 -7.76 -14.22 -26.60
N GLN A 629 -7.26 -15.37 -26.14
CA GLN A 629 -5.98 -15.92 -26.54
C GLN A 629 -6.16 -17.42 -26.83
N VAL A 630 -5.63 -17.87 -27.96
CA VAL A 630 -5.69 -19.27 -28.40
C VAL A 630 -4.27 -19.72 -28.75
N PRO A 631 -3.78 -20.87 -28.25
CA PRO A 631 -2.48 -21.40 -28.66
C PRO A 631 -2.43 -21.63 -30.17
N TYR A 632 -1.46 -21.02 -30.85
CA TYR A 632 -1.29 -21.17 -32.30
C TYR A 632 0.15 -20.90 -32.70
N LYS A 633 0.65 -21.61 -33.71
CA LYS A 633 2.02 -21.48 -34.22
C LYS A 633 2.05 -21.46 -35.74
N LEU A 634 2.87 -20.58 -36.30
CA LEU A 634 3.27 -20.61 -37.70
C LEU A 634 4.53 -21.47 -37.84
N SER A 635 4.54 -22.34 -38.85
CA SER A 635 5.71 -23.16 -39.18
C SER A 635 6.72 -22.32 -39.96
N LEU A 636 8.00 -22.50 -39.67
CA LEU A 636 9.07 -21.89 -40.45
C LEU A 636 9.17 -22.54 -41.84
N ASP A 637 9.63 -21.78 -42.83
CA ASP A 637 9.86 -22.19 -44.22
C ASP A 637 8.62 -22.79 -44.92
N ARG A 638 7.43 -22.43 -44.43
CA ARG A 638 6.14 -22.80 -45.00
C ARG A 638 5.32 -21.54 -45.27
N ASN A 639 4.73 -21.48 -46.47
CA ASN A 639 3.74 -20.47 -46.78
C ASN A 639 2.45 -20.70 -45.98
N HIS A 640 2.07 -19.70 -45.21
CA HIS A 640 0.82 -19.64 -44.47
C HIS A 640 -0.06 -18.52 -45.00
N ARG A 641 -1.34 -18.82 -45.23
CA ARG A 641 -2.31 -17.82 -45.68
C ARG A 641 -3.06 -17.24 -44.48
N ILE A 642 -2.77 -15.98 -44.14
CA ILE A 642 -3.45 -15.24 -43.08
C ILE A 642 -4.60 -14.45 -43.69
N CYS A 643 -5.77 -14.54 -43.08
CA CYS A 643 -6.95 -13.80 -43.51
C CYS A 643 -7.68 -13.20 -42.30
N VAL A 644 -8.03 -11.92 -42.37
CA VAL A 644 -8.91 -11.27 -41.39
C VAL A 644 -10.15 -10.78 -42.09
N ARG A 645 -11.30 -11.16 -41.53
CA ARG A 645 -12.62 -10.77 -41.98
C ARG A 645 -13.24 -9.82 -40.98
N VAL A 646 -13.72 -8.68 -41.48
CA VAL A 646 -14.43 -7.68 -40.71
C VAL A 646 -15.84 -7.60 -41.28
N ILE A 647 -16.84 -7.97 -40.49
CA ILE A 647 -18.26 -7.88 -40.87
C ILE A 647 -18.95 -7.02 -39.82
N TYR A 648 -19.14 -5.72 -40.12
CA TYR A 648 -19.63 -4.74 -39.16
C TYR A 648 -18.83 -4.73 -37.85
N ASN A 649 -19.32 -5.40 -36.80
CA ASN A 649 -18.66 -5.48 -35.49
C ASN A 649 -18.12 -6.88 -35.16
N ILE A 650 -18.12 -7.79 -36.13
CA ILE A 650 -17.58 -9.14 -35.99
C ILE A 650 -16.22 -9.15 -36.69
N TYR A 651 -15.21 -9.64 -35.97
CA TYR A 651 -13.83 -9.71 -36.40
C TYR A 651 -13.37 -11.15 -36.31
N GLU A 652 -12.95 -11.73 -37.43
CA GLU A 652 -12.51 -13.12 -37.52
C GLU A 652 -11.11 -13.21 -38.10
N MET A 653 -10.27 -14.08 -37.54
CA MET A 653 -8.96 -14.43 -38.09
C MET A 653 -8.95 -15.88 -38.52
N TYR A 654 -8.52 -16.10 -39.76
CA TYR A 654 -8.29 -17.40 -40.36
C TYR A 654 -6.81 -17.57 -40.70
N VAL A 655 -6.30 -18.79 -40.54
CA VAL A 655 -4.97 -19.18 -41.02
C VAL A 655 -5.12 -20.50 -41.77
N ASP A 656 -4.61 -20.56 -43.00
CA ASP A 656 -4.71 -21.72 -43.89
C ASP A 656 -6.15 -22.23 -44.11
N GLY A 657 -7.13 -21.33 -44.01
CA GLY A 657 -8.56 -21.64 -44.16
C GLY A 657 -9.28 -22.08 -42.88
N GLU A 658 -8.56 -22.29 -41.79
CA GLU A 658 -9.15 -22.59 -40.49
C GLU A 658 -9.38 -21.31 -39.67
N ARG A 659 -10.56 -21.16 -39.07
CA ARG A 659 -10.88 -20.02 -38.19
C ARG A 659 -10.18 -20.21 -36.84
N ILE A 660 -9.23 -19.34 -36.54
CA ILE A 660 -8.45 -19.41 -35.31
C ILE A 660 -9.13 -18.64 -34.17
N LEU A 661 -9.67 -17.46 -34.47
CA LEU A 661 -10.25 -16.58 -33.45
C LEU A 661 -11.36 -15.71 -34.03
N ALA A 662 -12.44 -15.52 -33.27
CA ALA A 662 -13.54 -14.63 -33.63
C ALA A 662 -14.00 -13.81 -32.41
N VAL A 663 -14.20 -12.51 -32.61
CA VAL A 663 -14.62 -11.55 -31.59
C VAL A 663 -15.76 -10.69 -32.13
N GLU A 664 -16.75 -10.42 -31.30
CA GLU A 664 -17.86 -9.50 -31.59
C GLU A 664 -17.83 -8.31 -30.62
N GLU A 665 -18.00 -7.10 -31.16
CA GLU A 665 -18.15 -5.87 -30.38
C GLU A 665 -19.61 -5.38 -30.33
N ASN A 666 -20.15 -5.22 -29.13
CA ASN A 666 -21.50 -4.72 -28.93
C ASN A 666 -21.57 -3.18 -29.03
N GLY A 667 -22.46 -2.67 -29.87
CA GLY A 667 -22.75 -1.24 -30.02
C GLY A 667 -21.85 -0.54 -31.04
N LYS A 668 -21.55 0.75 -30.83
CA LYS A 668 -20.64 1.48 -31.73
C LYS A 668 -19.19 1.07 -31.49
N ARG A 669 -18.45 0.86 -32.59
CA ARG A 669 -17.02 0.56 -32.62
C ARG A 669 -16.23 1.49 -31.69
N SER A 670 -15.36 0.92 -30.87
CA SER A 670 -14.45 1.70 -30.01
C SER A 670 -13.33 2.36 -30.83
N VAL A 671 -12.91 1.75 -31.93
CA VAL A 671 -11.98 2.33 -32.91
C VAL A 671 -12.64 2.37 -34.29
N ASP A 672 -12.66 3.56 -34.90
CA ASP A 672 -13.35 3.85 -36.16
C ASP A 672 -12.37 4.36 -37.23
N GLY A 673 -11.45 3.48 -37.65
CA GLY A 673 -10.53 3.74 -38.75
C GLY A 673 -10.93 2.98 -40.02
N ASP A 674 -10.37 3.39 -41.16
CA ASP A 674 -10.71 2.90 -42.50
C ASP A 674 -9.53 2.23 -43.23
N ARG A 675 -8.46 1.90 -42.50
CA ARG A 675 -7.22 1.32 -43.03
C ARG A 675 -6.79 0.05 -42.31
N ALA A 676 -5.78 -0.62 -42.87
CA ALA A 676 -5.09 -1.75 -42.27
C ALA A 676 -3.57 -1.64 -42.42
N CYS A 677 -2.82 -2.29 -41.52
CA CYS A 677 -1.37 -2.43 -41.60
C CYS A 677 -0.96 -3.87 -41.22
N ILE A 678 0.01 -4.42 -41.95
CA ILE A 678 0.75 -5.62 -41.54
C ILE A 678 1.95 -5.16 -40.72
N ILE A 679 2.06 -5.63 -39.48
CA ILE A 679 3.12 -5.23 -38.55
C ILE A 679 3.95 -6.45 -38.18
N LEU A 680 5.26 -6.35 -38.35
CA LEU A 680 6.25 -7.33 -37.88
C LEU A 680 7.07 -6.68 -36.78
N TRP A 681 7.29 -7.39 -35.67
CA TRP A 681 8.13 -6.90 -34.59
C TRP A 681 8.94 -8.02 -33.94
N ASN A 682 10.21 -7.72 -33.67
CA ASN A 682 11.12 -8.62 -32.98
C ASN A 682 11.79 -7.87 -31.81
N GLU A 683 11.60 -8.36 -30.60
CA GLU A 683 12.19 -7.79 -29.37
C GLU A 683 13.67 -8.17 -29.20
N THR A 684 14.18 -9.16 -29.94
CA THR A 684 15.50 -9.77 -29.69
C THR A 684 16.62 -9.18 -30.55
N ASP A 685 17.78 -8.98 -29.93
CA ASP A 685 19.00 -8.52 -30.60
C ASP A 685 19.76 -9.67 -31.29
N SER A 686 19.27 -10.91 -31.15
CA SER A 686 19.98 -12.12 -31.56
C SER A 686 19.68 -12.58 -32.99
N VAL A 687 18.46 -12.31 -33.49
CA VAL A 687 18.01 -12.79 -34.81
C VAL A 687 17.26 -11.66 -35.51
N GLY A 688 17.51 -11.46 -36.80
CA GLY A 688 16.81 -10.47 -37.63
C GLY A 688 15.38 -10.90 -37.99
N ILE A 689 14.64 -10.00 -38.64
CA ILE A 689 13.36 -10.35 -39.26
C ILE A 689 13.64 -10.78 -40.69
N ASP A 690 13.40 -12.05 -40.99
CA ASP A 690 13.54 -12.63 -42.32
C ASP A 690 12.24 -13.36 -42.71
N CYS A 691 11.54 -12.80 -43.70
CA CYS A 691 10.29 -13.36 -44.20
C CYS A 691 9.92 -12.85 -45.60
N GLU A 692 9.06 -13.62 -46.28
CA GLU A 692 8.43 -13.21 -47.53
C GLU A 692 6.92 -13.00 -47.32
N ILE A 693 6.38 -11.87 -47.81
CA ILE A 693 4.95 -11.58 -47.83
C ILE A 693 4.49 -11.46 -49.28
N SER A 694 3.42 -12.15 -49.65
CA SER A 694 2.89 -12.12 -51.01
C SER A 694 1.37 -12.24 -51.05
N ASN A 695 0.78 -12.18 -52.25
CA ASN A 695 -0.65 -12.42 -52.48
C ASN A 695 -1.59 -11.58 -51.60
N ILE A 696 -1.24 -10.32 -51.33
CA ILE A 696 -2.11 -9.42 -50.57
C ILE A 696 -3.37 -9.12 -51.38
N ARG A 697 -4.53 -9.45 -50.81
CA ARG A 697 -5.85 -9.25 -51.42
C ARG A 697 -6.79 -8.59 -50.45
N ILE A 698 -7.61 -7.69 -50.97
CA ILE A 698 -8.68 -7.01 -50.25
C ILE A 698 -9.97 -7.25 -51.03
N ARG A 699 -11.02 -7.66 -50.33
CA ARG A 699 -12.33 -7.92 -50.93
C ARG A 699 -13.41 -7.29 -50.07
N GLY A 700 -14.29 -6.48 -50.65
CA GLY A 700 -15.53 -6.04 -49.99
C GLY A 700 -16.51 -7.21 -49.88
N ILE A 701 -17.20 -7.33 -48.74
CA ILE A 701 -18.14 -8.42 -48.42
C ILE A 701 -19.57 -7.91 -48.41
#